data_AF-A0A2H3BJ59-F1
#
_entry.id   AF-A0A2H3BJ59-F1
#
_cell.length_a   1.000
_cell.length_b   1.000
_cell.length_c   1.000
_cell.angle_alpha   90.00
_cell.angle_beta   90.00
_cell.angle_gamma   90.00
#
_symmetry.space_group_name_H-M   'P 1'
#
loop_
_entity.id
_entity.type
_entity.pdbx_description
1 polymer ?
#
loop_
_entity_poly.entity_id
_entity_poly.type
_entity_poly.pdbx_seq_one_letter_code
_entity_poly.pdbx_strand_id
1 'polypeptide(L)'
;MLCHVGSEGEFKADVVDVVGDAAAQSLVGKPVLEDGSRAVVALLKETNSLVKIERFKHKCPYDWRTDKPIICDFPVKCSLLSHLQSFICSRSEWCISRQRVWGVPIPALYHIPADRAILDAASLSHILPILQEKGIEYWWSGPVKEFIPPALREGEGVHVWRKGTDTMDVWFDSGSSWSMLDERGDGLGQKYRADVCVEGSDQHRGWFQSQLLTAVGSGSSSIPYKTLVTHGMVLDQKGKKMSKSLGNVISPITVVAGGKDKKKEPTYGADLLRLWIASVEYWNDVPLRTNILNQTAESLRKIRNTARFLLGNIGDVYEQDNEDAWEDVREYMSLVNRYMINELQKCEAECSAAYTAYNFPKVVKTLQNLCNITLSSFYFDINKDNLYANPLNVYECRATVFVLKEILATIVRIMAPILPHLAQEIHDSMYYKSKGLVFLEQPWNWREGGFAIKGFTEDDMKAVKKGSDDMVMLMQEVRPAVMSLLEQAREQKQIRSSLEAEVDVILPEVPDVAPDAQEATTSLEDNRKTRLAQFFRDHEEFISKHFIVSRVTVMDEGSLGTASPEWIYIRSLSIILGEGFSKPASALGSKESYDIAIRIHPATREKCPWCWTLTKEAEDILCQRCADKLFDEEMGEAQWDEETAERCGREEWARRFVENMARIAAYTRRPCTSILTSERFTWREDDE
;
A
#
# COMPACT_ATOMS: atom_id res chain seq x y z
N MET A 1 48.46 -17.24 -15.51
CA MET A 1 47.22 -17.02 -16.28
C MET A 1 47.64 -16.30 -17.56
N LEU A 2 47.55 -16.96 -18.71
CA LEU A 2 48.04 -16.44 -19.99
C LEU A 2 46.92 -15.62 -20.66
N CYS A 3 47.01 -14.29 -20.59
CA CYS A 3 46.08 -13.39 -21.26
C CYS A 3 46.82 -12.61 -22.36
N HIS A 4 46.63 -13.04 -23.60
CA HIS A 4 47.27 -12.51 -24.79
C HIS A 4 46.61 -11.23 -25.33
N VAL A 5 45.84 -10.51 -24.50
CA VAL A 5 45.08 -9.30 -24.86
C VAL A 5 45.51 -8.12 -23.96
N GLY A 6 45.79 -6.97 -24.58
CA GLY A 6 46.21 -5.72 -23.96
C GLY A 6 45.06 -4.92 -23.34
N SER A 7 45.40 -3.89 -22.57
CA SER A 7 44.42 -2.97 -21.94
C SER A 7 43.55 -2.21 -22.95
N GLU A 8 44.02 -2.08 -24.19
CA GLU A 8 43.28 -1.47 -25.30
C GLU A 8 42.40 -2.47 -26.07
N GLY A 9 42.39 -3.75 -25.66
CA GLY A 9 41.60 -4.81 -26.30
C GLY A 9 42.23 -5.39 -27.57
N GLU A 10 43.56 -5.26 -27.73
CA GLU A 10 44.33 -5.75 -28.86
C GLU A 10 45.20 -6.96 -28.49
N PHE A 11 45.55 -7.83 -29.45
CA PHE A 11 46.46 -8.94 -29.18
C PHE A 11 47.89 -8.47 -28.85
N LYS A 12 48.47 -9.00 -27.77
CA LYS A 12 49.85 -8.76 -27.33
C LYS A 12 50.84 -9.62 -28.11
N ALA A 13 52.11 -9.22 -28.08
CA ALA A 13 53.22 -9.95 -28.70
C ALA A 13 53.37 -11.40 -28.18
N ASP A 14 52.99 -11.65 -26.92
CA ASP A 14 53.03 -12.97 -26.28
C ASP A 14 52.03 -13.98 -26.87
N VAL A 15 51.12 -13.56 -27.78
CA VAL A 15 50.24 -14.49 -28.52
C VAL A 15 51.05 -15.50 -29.34
N VAL A 16 52.30 -15.15 -29.67
CA VAL A 16 53.26 -16.01 -30.38
C VAL A 16 53.46 -17.36 -29.71
N ASP A 17 53.37 -17.41 -28.38
CA ASP A 17 53.55 -18.63 -27.59
C ASP A 17 52.49 -19.69 -27.91
N VAL A 18 51.34 -19.28 -28.47
CA VAL A 18 50.19 -20.15 -28.75
C VAL A 18 49.99 -20.40 -30.24
N VAL A 19 50.21 -19.39 -31.08
CA VAL A 19 49.93 -19.49 -32.53
C VAL A 19 51.18 -19.67 -33.41
N GLY A 20 52.38 -19.50 -32.85
CA GLY A 20 53.65 -19.53 -33.57
C GLY A 20 53.96 -18.22 -34.34
N ASP A 21 55.23 -18.02 -34.69
CA ASP A 21 55.77 -16.76 -35.23
C ASP A 21 55.05 -16.22 -36.47
N ALA A 22 54.77 -17.10 -37.44
CA ALA A 22 54.15 -16.71 -38.70
C ALA A 22 52.71 -16.21 -38.53
N ALA A 23 51.93 -16.86 -37.65
CA ALA A 23 50.55 -16.48 -37.38
C ALA A 23 50.47 -15.27 -36.45
N ALA A 24 51.41 -15.14 -35.50
CA ALA A 24 51.46 -14.03 -34.54
C ALA A 24 51.62 -12.67 -35.24
N GLN A 25 52.44 -12.58 -36.29
CA GLN A 25 52.61 -11.34 -37.08
C GLN A 25 51.28 -10.81 -37.65
N SER A 26 50.32 -11.69 -37.91
CA SER A 26 49.01 -11.32 -38.46
C SER A 26 47.99 -10.91 -37.39
N LEU A 27 48.27 -11.14 -36.10
CA LEU A 27 47.36 -10.94 -34.98
C LEU A 27 47.77 -9.81 -34.05
N VAL A 28 49.06 -9.65 -33.77
CA VAL A 28 49.58 -8.66 -32.81
C VAL A 28 49.14 -7.23 -33.18
N GLY A 29 48.61 -6.48 -32.22
CA GLY A 29 48.11 -5.11 -32.39
C GLY A 29 46.72 -5.00 -33.04
N LYS A 30 46.04 -6.11 -33.32
CA LYS A 30 44.66 -6.06 -33.84
C LYS A 30 43.63 -6.11 -32.70
N PRO A 31 42.57 -5.27 -32.75
CA PRO A 31 41.46 -5.34 -31.80
C PRO A 31 40.75 -6.70 -31.87
N VAL A 32 40.62 -7.37 -30.73
CA VAL A 32 40.16 -8.76 -30.62
C VAL A 32 38.72 -8.94 -31.13
N LEU A 33 37.83 -8.00 -30.80
CA LEU A 33 36.40 -8.07 -31.15
C LEU A 33 36.08 -7.61 -32.58
N GLU A 34 37.06 -7.03 -33.28
CA GLU A 34 36.88 -6.53 -34.65
C GLU A 34 37.74 -7.35 -35.63
N ASP A 35 38.84 -6.77 -36.13
CA ASP A 35 39.71 -7.40 -37.12
C ASP A 35 40.46 -8.61 -36.59
N GLY A 36 40.75 -8.66 -35.30
CA GLY A 36 41.42 -9.79 -34.65
C GLY A 36 40.62 -11.08 -34.80
N SER A 37 39.31 -11.06 -34.49
CA SER A 37 38.43 -12.23 -34.65
C SER A 37 38.40 -12.76 -36.09
N ARG A 38 38.37 -11.87 -37.08
CA ARG A 38 38.39 -12.23 -38.51
C ARG A 38 39.71 -12.88 -38.90
N ALA A 39 40.82 -12.34 -38.41
CA ALA A 39 42.16 -12.88 -38.66
C ALA A 39 42.33 -14.29 -38.06
N VAL A 40 41.84 -14.51 -36.84
CA VAL A 40 41.86 -15.86 -36.22
C VAL A 40 41.04 -16.87 -37.03
N VAL A 41 39.86 -16.49 -37.52
CA VAL A 41 39.06 -17.37 -38.39
C VAL A 41 39.76 -17.68 -39.71
N ALA A 42 40.49 -16.71 -40.29
CA ALA A 42 41.27 -16.94 -41.50
C ALA A 42 42.42 -17.93 -41.25
N LEU A 43 43.16 -17.77 -40.16
CA LEU A 43 44.21 -18.71 -39.75
C LEU A 43 43.67 -20.12 -39.55
N LEU A 44 42.51 -20.28 -38.89
CA LEU A 44 41.87 -21.59 -38.69
C LEU A 44 41.43 -22.26 -40.00
N LYS A 45 41.13 -21.47 -41.04
CA LYS A 45 40.87 -22.00 -42.40
C LYS A 45 42.16 -22.48 -43.06
N GLU A 46 43.23 -21.69 -42.98
CA GLU A 46 44.53 -22.03 -43.57
C GLU A 46 45.13 -23.29 -42.94
N THR A 47 44.98 -23.47 -41.63
CA THR A 47 45.43 -24.67 -40.90
C THR A 47 44.46 -25.84 -40.99
N ASN A 48 43.40 -25.73 -41.81
CA ASN A 48 42.37 -26.75 -42.01
C ASN A 48 41.73 -27.26 -40.69
N SER A 49 41.72 -26.42 -39.65
CA SER A 49 41.21 -26.73 -38.31
C SER A 49 39.79 -26.20 -38.08
N LEU A 50 39.27 -25.42 -39.03
CA LEU A 50 37.92 -24.87 -38.97
C LEU A 50 36.86 -25.91 -39.40
N VAL A 51 36.08 -26.40 -38.44
CA VAL A 51 34.99 -27.36 -38.72
C VAL A 51 33.70 -26.66 -39.17
N LYS A 52 33.30 -25.56 -38.53
CA LYS A 52 32.05 -24.84 -38.82
C LYS A 52 32.15 -23.38 -38.38
N ILE A 53 31.55 -22.47 -39.16
CA ILE A 53 31.29 -21.08 -38.75
C ILE A 53 29.78 -20.89 -38.73
N GLU A 54 29.25 -20.41 -37.60
CA GLU A 54 27.85 -20.09 -37.44
C GLU A 54 27.69 -18.77 -36.69
N ARG A 55 26.74 -17.94 -37.14
CA ARG A 55 26.37 -16.72 -36.43
C ARG A 55 25.18 -17.01 -35.53
N PHE A 56 25.33 -16.75 -34.24
CA PHE A 56 24.25 -16.93 -33.27
C PHE A 56 24.05 -15.67 -32.44
N LYS A 57 22.82 -15.50 -31.94
CA LYS A 57 22.43 -14.36 -31.09
C LYS A 57 22.48 -14.80 -29.63
N HIS A 58 23.29 -14.13 -28.82
CA HIS A 58 23.40 -14.37 -27.38
C HIS A 58 23.41 -13.04 -26.60
N LYS A 59 23.34 -13.11 -25.26
CA LYS A 59 23.54 -11.95 -24.38
C LYS A 59 25.05 -11.74 -24.16
N CYS A 60 25.57 -10.57 -24.52
CA CYS A 60 26.96 -10.19 -24.32
C CYS A 60 27.00 -8.99 -23.35
N PRO A 61 27.93 -8.94 -22.38
CA PRO A 61 28.06 -7.80 -21.47
C PRO A 61 28.61 -6.56 -22.20
N TYR A 62 28.06 -5.37 -21.90
CA TYR A 62 28.49 -4.07 -22.45
C TYR A 62 28.84 -3.11 -21.32
N ASP A 63 29.84 -2.27 -21.54
CA ASP A 63 30.22 -1.18 -20.65
C ASP A 63 29.06 -0.18 -20.59
N TRP A 64 28.53 0.01 -19.38
CA TRP A 64 27.29 0.77 -19.15
C TRP A 64 27.42 2.27 -19.45
N ARG A 65 28.64 2.79 -19.66
CA ARG A 65 28.90 4.20 -19.93
C ARG A 65 29.20 4.46 -21.41
N THR A 66 29.91 3.54 -22.05
CA THR A 66 30.39 3.70 -23.44
C THR A 66 29.61 2.87 -24.46
N ASP A 67 28.76 1.95 -24.00
CA ASP A 67 27.99 1.02 -24.84
C ASP A 67 28.89 0.16 -25.75
N LYS A 68 30.12 -0.11 -25.30
CA LYS A 68 31.07 -1.01 -25.96
C LYS A 68 31.07 -2.41 -25.32
N PRO A 69 31.26 -3.49 -26.09
CA PRO A 69 31.27 -4.86 -25.55
C PRO A 69 32.44 -5.08 -24.57
N ILE A 70 32.15 -5.76 -23.45
CA ILE A 70 33.12 -6.12 -22.43
C ILE A 70 33.65 -7.53 -22.73
N ILE A 71 34.98 -7.69 -22.69
CA ILE A 71 35.63 -9.00 -22.71
C ILE A 71 35.73 -9.46 -21.25
N CYS A 72 35.06 -10.56 -20.90
CA CYS A 72 35.00 -11.08 -19.53
C CYS A 72 35.49 -12.54 -19.45
N ASP A 73 36.28 -12.85 -18.43
CA ASP A 73 36.47 -14.21 -17.92
C ASP A 73 35.34 -14.54 -16.92
N PHE A 74 34.30 -15.20 -17.43
CA PHE A 74 33.19 -15.92 -16.76
C PHE A 74 32.18 -15.19 -15.83
N PRO A 75 30.88 -15.51 -15.98
CA PRO A 75 29.92 -15.43 -14.86
C PRO A 75 28.85 -16.55 -14.80
N VAL A 76 28.32 -16.81 -13.58
CA VAL A 76 27.10 -17.61 -13.31
C VAL A 76 26.22 -16.88 -12.26
N LYS A 77 24.90 -17.04 -12.33
CA LYS A 77 23.84 -16.35 -11.53
C LYS A 77 23.37 -17.16 -10.30
N CYS A 78 22.96 -16.48 -9.21
CA CYS A 78 22.25 -17.05 -8.05
C CYS A 78 21.49 -15.94 -7.24
N SER A 79 20.58 -16.26 -6.29
CA SER A 79 19.71 -15.34 -5.48
C SER A 79 20.26 -13.97 -5.01
N LEU A 80 19.45 -12.97 -4.61
CA LEU A 80 19.91 -11.59 -4.25
C LEU A 80 21.04 -11.50 -3.20
N LEU A 81 20.93 -12.22 -2.08
CA LEU A 81 22.02 -12.32 -1.09
C LEU A 81 23.23 -13.05 -1.67
N SER A 82 23.00 -14.10 -2.46
CA SER A 82 24.07 -14.80 -3.14
C SER A 82 24.66 -14.03 -4.33
N HIS A 83 23.98 -13.01 -4.87
CA HIS A 83 24.53 -12.07 -5.84
C HIS A 83 25.55 -11.15 -5.16
N LEU A 84 25.18 -10.51 -4.05
CA LEU A 84 26.11 -9.67 -3.29
C LEU A 84 27.29 -10.51 -2.78
N GLN A 85 27.01 -11.67 -2.19
CA GLN A 85 28.04 -12.60 -1.73
C GLN A 85 28.93 -13.07 -2.87
N SER A 86 28.37 -13.43 -4.03
CA SER A 86 29.14 -13.82 -5.21
C SER A 86 30.04 -12.69 -5.70
N PHE A 87 29.54 -11.44 -5.77
CA PHE A 87 30.36 -10.29 -6.17
C PHE A 87 31.45 -9.97 -5.16
N ILE A 88 31.23 -10.22 -3.87
CA ILE A 88 32.27 -10.06 -2.85
C ILE A 88 33.31 -11.18 -2.97
N CYS A 89 32.89 -12.45 -3.01
CA CYS A 89 33.78 -13.60 -3.07
C CYS A 89 34.59 -13.70 -4.37
N SER A 90 34.05 -13.20 -5.49
CA SER A 90 34.76 -13.18 -6.78
C SER A 90 35.69 -11.98 -6.95
N ARG A 91 35.65 -11.00 -6.04
CA ARG A 91 36.48 -9.80 -6.16
C ARG A 91 37.88 -10.06 -5.61
N SER A 92 38.89 -9.86 -6.45
CA SER A 92 40.29 -9.95 -6.06
C SER A 92 40.76 -8.66 -5.40
N GLU A 93 40.74 -7.55 -6.15
CA GLU A 93 41.30 -6.26 -5.72
C GLU A 93 40.34 -5.10 -6.00
N TRP A 94 40.51 -3.99 -5.27
CA TRP A 94 39.82 -2.73 -5.56
C TRP A 94 40.84 -1.63 -5.84
N CYS A 95 40.93 -1.21 -7.10
CA CYS A 95 41.65 0.00 -7.46
C CYS A 95 40.87 1.23 -6.96
N ILE A 96 41.33 1.80 -5.84
CA ILE A 96 40.72 2.97 -5.19
C ILE A 96 41.26 4.31 -5.73
N SER A 97 42.33 4.31 -6.54
CA SER A 97 42.90 5.56 -7.08
C SER A 97 42.33 5.91 -8.45
N ARG A 98 42.21 7.21 -8.72
CA ARG A 98 41.74 7.78 -9.98
C ARG A 98 42.58 9.00 -10.35
N GLN A 99 42.99 9.08 -11.61
CA GLN A 99 43.72 10.24 -12.15
C GLN A 99 42.72 11.30 -12.62
N ARG A 100 42.04 11.93 -11.66
CA ARG A 100 41.02 12.96 -11.87
C ARG A 100 41.33 14.18 -11.02
N VAL A 101 40.82 15.34 -11.46
CA VAL A 101 40.99 16.62 -10.75
C VAL A 101 39.90 16.89 -9.71
N TRP A 102 38.80 16.12 -9.76
CA TRP A 102 37.66 16.27 -8.85
C TRP A 102 37.45 14.98 -8.06
N GLY A 103 37.63 15.06 -6.74
CA GLY A 103 37.49 13.96 -5.80
C GLY A 103 38.31 14.18 -4.52
N VAL A 104 38.12 13.32 -3.53
CA VAL A 104 38.93 13.33 -2.29
C VAL A 104 40.37 12.92 -2.64
N PRO A 105 41.41 13.68 -2.28
CA PRO A 105 42.79 13.30 -2.57
C PRO A 105 43.22 12.08 -1.75
N ILE A 106 44.04 11.20 -2.33
CA ILE A 106 44.76 10.18 -1.56
C ILE A 106 45.98 10.89 -0.92
N PRO A 107 46.04 11.00 0.43
CA PRO A 107 47.07 11.78 1.12
C PRO A 107 48.42 11.04 1.19
N ALA A 108 48.90 10.53 0.07
CA ALA A 108 50.19 9.85 -0.05
C ALA A 108 51.31 10.84 -0.37
N LEU A 109 52.44 10.72 0.33
CA LEU A 109 53.67 11.45 0.02
C LEU A 109 54.65 10.52 -0.71
N TYR A 110 55.38 11.04 -1.68
CA TYR A 110 56.38 10.30 -2.43
C TYR A 110 57.78 10.84 -2.13
N HIS A 111 58.68 9.94 -1.74
CA HIS A 111 60.10 10.21 -1.63
C HIS A 111 60.77 9.95 -2.97
N ILE A 112 61.21 11.01 -3.66
CA ILE A 112 61.70 10.94 -5.04
C ILE A 112 62.98 10.10 -5.15
N PRO A 113 64.03 10.30 -4.31
CA PRO A 113 65.28 9.54 -4.45
C PRO A 113 65.14 8.04 -4.17
N ALA A 114 64.20 7.66 -3.29
CA ALA A 114 64.01 6.27 -2.89
C ALA A 114 62.86 5.57 -3.62
N ASP A 115 62.18 6.27 -4.53
CA ASP A 115 60.99 5.83 -5.25
C ASP A 115 59.96 5.13 -4.34
N ARG A 116 59.67 5.75 -3.19
CA ARG A 116 58.82 5.17 -2.13
C ARG A 116 57.61 6.05 -1.86
N ALA A 117 56.43 5.44 -1.83
CA ALA A 117 55.21 6.07 -1.31
C ALA A 117 55.10 5.88 0.21
N ILE A 118 54.77 6.96 0.92
CA ILE A 118 54.51 7.01 2.35
C ILE A 118 53.03 7.32 2.54
N LEU A 119 52.33 6.33 3.08
CA LEU A 119 50.93 6.39 3.47
C LEU A 119 50.75 5.46 4.67
N ASP A 120 51.16 5.94 5.83
CA ASP A 120 51.14 5.23 7.12
C ASP A 120 50.43 6.04 8.20
N ALA A 121 50.21 5.43 9.37
CA ALA A 121 49.51 6.07 10.48
C ALA A 121 50.18 7.39 10.95
N ALA A 122 51.51 7.48 10.90
CA ALA A 122 52.24 8.66 11.32
C ALA A 122 52.04 9.82 10.33
N SER A 123 52.12 9.53 9.03
CA SER A 123 51.85 10.50 7.96
C SER A 123 50.40 10.99 7.99
N LEU A 124 49.44 10.08 8.15
CA LEU A 124 48.02 10.43 8.23
C LEU A 124 47.70 11.27 9.47
N SER A 125 48.28 10.93 10.64
CA SER A 125 48.08 11.70 11.88
C SER A 125 48.56 13.14 11.78
N HIS A 126 49.50 13.42 10.89
CA HIS A 126 50.00 14.77 10.61
C HIS A 126 49.19 15.48 9.52
N ILE A 127 48.83 14.79 8.43
CA ILE A 127 48.15 15.38 7.27
C ILE A 127 46.68 15.69 7.56
N LEU A 128 45.95 14.79 8.23
CA LEU A 128 44.50 14.91 8.41
C LEU A 128 44.08 16.17 9.20
N PRO A 129 44.74 16.55 10.32
CA PRO A 129 44.40 17.79 11.03
C PRO A 129 44.56 19.04 10.16
N ILE A 130 45.59 19.09 9.30
CA ILE A 130 45.82 20.21 8.39
C ILE A 130 44.66 20.34 7.39
N LEU A 131 44.21 19.21 6.83
CA LEU A 131 43.09 19.19 5.88
C LEU A 131 41.74 19.44 6.58
N GLN A 132 41.59 19.08 7.85
CA GLN A 132 40.42 19.43 8.65
C GLN A 132 40.30 20.93 8.91
N GLU A 133 41.43 21.60 9.21
CA GLU A 133 41.46 23.04 9.47
C GLU A 133 41.34 23.87 8.17
N LYS A 134 42.09 23.49 7.13
CA LYS A 134 42.24 24.28 5.90
C LYS A 134 41.36 23.82 4.74
N GLY A 135 40.64 22.72 4.90
CA GLY A 135 39.82 22.09 3.87
C GLY A 135 40.59 21.16 2.94
N ILE A 136 39.85 20.24 2.30
CA ILE A 136 40.40 19.20 1.42
C ILE A 136 41.13 19.79 0.21
N GLU A 137 40.64 20.92 -0.33
CA GLU A 137 41.24 21.61 -1.47
C GLU A 137 42.68 22.09 -1.20
N TYR A 138 43.03 22.30 0.08
CA TYR A 138 44.37 22.71 0.48
C TYR A 138 45.42 21.65 0.15
N TRP A 139 45.04 20.38 0.00
CA TRP A 139 45.96 19.35 -0.51
C TRP A 139 46.54 19.74 -1.87
N TRP A 140 45.79 20.44 -2.72
CA TRP A 140 46.23 20.82 -4.06
C TRP A 140 47.08 22.09 -4.02
N SER A 141 46.61 23.14 -3.35
CA SER A 141 47.23 24.46 -3.33
C SER A 141 48.36 24.63 -2.30
N GLY A 142 48.35 23.87 -1.21
CA GLY A 142 49.29 24.00 -0.09
C GLY A 142 50.72 23.51 -0.40
N PRO A 143 51.76 24.08 0.23
CA PRO A 143 53.15 23.66 0.02
C PRO A 143 53.41 22.27 0.62
N VAL A 144 54.16 21.42 -0.09
CA VAL A 144 54.47 20.04 0.34
C VAL A 144 55.10 19.99 1.74
N LYS A 145 55.90 21.00 2.11
CA LYS A 145 56.55 21.17 3.42
C LYS A 145 55.60 21.03 4.60
N GLU A 146 54.35 21.48 4.46
CA GLU A 146 53.36 21.43 5.54
C GLU A 146 52.85 20.02 5.77
N PHE A 147 52.80 19.18 4.75
CA PHE A 147 52.26 17.83 4.83
C PHE A 147 53.30 16.78 5.27
N ILE A 148 54.59 17.11 5.25
CA ILE A 148 55.67 16.19 5.68
C ILE A 148 55.70 16.12 7.21
N PRO A 149 55.56 14.93 7.81
CA PRO A 149 55.72 14.73 9.25
C PRO A 149 57.09 15.22 9.74
N PRO A 150 57.19 15.83 10.94
CA PRO A 150 58.45 16.36 11.46
C PRO A 150 59.60 15.35 11.47
N ALA A 151 59.33 14.09 11.81
CA ALA A 151 60.32 13.00 11.85
C ALA A 151 60.98 12.72 10.48
N LEU A 152 60.27 12.97 9.37
CA LEU A 152 60.79 12.79 8.01
C LEU A 152 61.47 14.05 7.46
N ARG A 153 61.38 15.17 8.19
CA ARG A 153 61.89 16.48 7.79
C ARG A 153 63.31 16.76 8.30
N GLU A 154 63.76 16.06 9.33
CA GLU A 154 65.07 16.27 9.97
C GLU A 154 66.23 15.63 9.20
N GLY A 155 65.96 14.75 8.23
CA GLY A 155 67.00 14.01 7.47
C GLY A 155 67.30 14.52 6.06
N GLU A 156 66.33 15.11 5.35
CA GLU A 156 66.46 15.47 3.92
C GLU A 156 65.70 16.78 3.58
N GLY A 157 66.13 17.48 2.53
CA GLY A 157 65.53 18.76 2.12
C GLY A 157 64.14 18.60 1.47
N VAL A 158 63.24 19.58 1.64
CA VAL A 158 61.84 19.54 1.14
C VAL A 158 61.71 19.17 -0.35
N HIS A 159 62.71 19.49 -1.18
CA HIS A 159 62.72 19.23 -2.62
C HIS A 159 62.74 17.74 -3.00
N VAL A 160 63.06 16.83 -2.07
CA VAL A 160 63.03 15.39 -2.32
C VAL A 160 61.63 14.77 -2.19
N TRP A 161 60.63 15.57 -1.80
CA TRP A 161 59.27 15.12 -1.50
C TRP A 161 58.25 15.64 -2.52
N ARG A 162 57.27 14.79 -2.86
CA ARG A 162 56.14 15.14 -3.76
C ARG A 162 54.81 14.64 -3.20
N LYS A 163 53.74 15.44 -3.36
CA LYS A 163 52.37 15.02 -3.04
C LYS A 163 51.81 14.08 -4.11
N GLY A 164 51.02 13.08 -3.70
CA GLY A 164 50.19 12.30 -4.61
C GLY A 164 49.18 13.17 -5.34
N THR A 165 48.94 12.85 -6.62
CA THR A 165 48.01 13.57 -7.50
C THR A 165 46.71 12.81 -7.74
N ASP A 166 46.59 11.61 -7.18
CA ASP A 166 45.45 10.75 -7.39
C ASP A 166 44.32 11.07 -6.40
N THR A 167 43.09 10.99 -6.88
CA THR A 167 41.87 11.08 -6.08
C THR A 167 41.33 9.69 -5.76
N MET A 168 40.52 9.58 -4.71
CA MET A 168 39.80 8.38 -4.35
C MET A 168 38.67 8.09 -5.36
N ASP A 169 38.37 6.81 -5.52
CA ASP A 169 37.20 6.33 -6.22
C ASP A 169 35.92 6.80 -5.53
N VAL A 170 34.94 7.29 -6.30
CA VAL A 170 33.67 7.80 -5.75
C VAL A 170 32.87 6.74 -5.00
N TRP A 171 33.12 5.46 -5.29
CA TRP A 171 32.58 4.34 -4.52
C TRP A 171 33.24 4.18 -3.15
N PHE A 172 34.48 4.65 -2.96
CA PHE A 172 35.09 4.72 -1.64
C PHE A 172 34.44 5.82 -0.80
N ASP A 173 34.26 7.00 -1.40
CA ASP A 173 33.60 8.14 -0.75
C ASP A 173 32.19 7.74 -0.28
N SER A 174 31.33 7.31 -1.21
CA SER A 174 29.98 6.86 -0.91
C SER A 174 29.97 5.60 -0.04
N GLY A 175 30.90 4.67 -0.24
CA GLY A 175 31.06 3.48 0.58
C GLY A 175 31.37 3.81 2.04
N SER A 176 32.05 4.91 2.34
CA SER A 176 32.36 5.30 3.72
C SER A 176 31.18 5.97 4.47
N SER A 177 30.03 6.17 3.83
CA SER A 177 28.89 6.91 4.42
C SER A 177 28.32 6.28 5.69
N TRP A 178 28.45 4.95 5.86
CA TRP A 178 28.00 4.26 7.08
C TRP A 178 28.70 4.76 8.35
N SER A 179 29.91 5.31 8.21
CA SER A 179 30.69 5.85 9.34
C SER A 179 30.11 7.13 9.92
N MET A 180 29.21 7.80 9.18
CA MET A 180 28.52 9.02 9.61
C MET A 180 27.30 8.73 10.50
N LEU A 181 26.93 7.45 10.68
CA LEU A 181 25.79 7.03 11.47
C LEU A 181 26.22 6.54 12.85
N ASP A 182 25.39 6.80 13.86
CA ASP A 182 25.60 6.28 15.20
C ASP A 182 25.47 4.75 15.24
N GLU A 183 26.22 4.13 16.16
CA GLU A 183 26.14 2.69 16.38
C GLU A 183 24.88 2.31 17.16
N ARG A 184 24.16 1.30 16.66
CA ARG A 184 22.96 0.73 17.26
C ARG A 184 23.20 -0.74 17.61
N GLY A 185 22.48 -1.24 18.62
CA GLY A 185 22.49 -2.65 19.00
C GLY A 185 21.13 -3.28 18.78
N ASP A 186 21.08 -4.58 18.47
CA ASP A 186 19.83 -5.34 18.34
C ASP A 186 19.42 -6.06 19.64
N GLY A 187 20.12 -5.81 20.75
CA GLY A 187 19.94 -6.51 22.02
C GLY A 187 20.52 -7.94 22.05
N LEU A 188 20.98 -8.47 20.90
CA LEU A 188 21.62 -9.79 20.75
C LEU A 188 23.15 -9.69 20.64
N GLY A 189 23.69 -8.50 20.85
CA GLY A 189 25.13 -8.21 20.79
C GLY A 189 25.63 -7.84 19.39
N GLN A 190 24.77 -7.80 18.37
CA GLN A 190 25.15 -7.36 17.03
C GLN A 190 25.01 -5.84 16.90
N LYS A 191 26.10 -5.20 16.50
CA LYS A 191 26.19 -3.75 16.31
C LYS A 191 26.00 -3.41 14.84
N TYR A 192 25.09 -2.49 14.54
CA TYR A 192 24.82 -2.02 13.18
C TYR A 192 24.66 -0.50 13.15
N ARG A 193 24.76 0.10 11.97
CA ARG A 193 24.71 1.56 11.79
C ARG A 193 23.37 2.03 11.20
N ALA A 194 22.81 1.28 10.25
CA ALA A 194 21.49 1.53 9.69
C ALA A 194 20.55 0.33 9.86
N ASP A 195 19.28 0.56 10.18
CA ASP A 195 18.25 -0.48 10.22
C ASP A 195 17.95 -1.05 8.83
N VAL A 196 17.86 -0.16 7.83
CA VAL A 196 17.50 -0.50 6.44
C VAL A 196 18.36 0.30 5.46
N CYS A 197 18.89 -0.37 4.44
CA CYS A 197 19.52 0.24 3.28
C CYS A 197 18.70 -0.12 2.03
N VAL A 198 18.21 0.89 1.30
CA VAL A 198 17.28 0.73 0.17
C VAL A 198 17.85 1.39 -1.07
N GLU A 199 18.09 0.63 -2.14
CA GLU A 199 18.53 1.18 -3.44
C GLU A 199 18.15 0.26 -4.61
N GLY A 200 18.44 0.72 -5.83
CA GLY A 200 18.27 -0.04 -7.07
C GLY A 200 19.16 -1.29 -7.16
N SER A 201 18.73 -2.23 -8.00
CA SER A 201 19.41 -3.51 -8.24
C SER A 201 20.83 -3.38 -8.80
N ASP A 202 21.17 -2.24 -9.40
CA ASP A 202 22.52 -1.90 -9.84
C ASP A 202 23.51 -1.68 -8.68
N GLN A 203 23.03 -1.38 -7.47
CA GLN A 203 23.89 -1.07 -6.32
C GLN A 203 24.53 -2.29 -5.65
N HIS A 204 24.17 -3.52 -6.04
CA HIS A 204 24.85 -4.74 -5.57
C HIS A 204 26.35 -4.78 -5.92
N ARG A 205 26.75 -4.14 -7.02
CA ARG A 205 28.17 -3.99 -7.41
C ARG A 205 28.75 -2.60 -7.09
N GLY A 206 27.90 -1.70 -6.61
CA GLY A 206 28.24 -0.32 -6.30
C GLY A 206 28.15 -0.09 -4.79
N TRP A 207 27.16 0.69 -4.38
CA TRP A 207 27.11 1.26 -3.04
C TRP A 207 27.05 0.20 -1.93
N PHE A 208 26.20 -0.83 -2.07
CA PHE A 208 26.06 -1.88 -1.06
C PHE A 208 27.39 -2.58 -0.80
N GLN A 209 28.08 -2.99 -1.87
CA GLN A 209 29.38 -3.64 -1.76
C GLN A 209 30.42 -2.70 -1.15
N SER A 210 30.47 -1.44 -1.59
CA SER A 210 31.46 -0.49 -1.10
C SER A 210 31.32 -0.18 0.40
N GLN A 211 30.08 -0.14 0.93
CA GLN A 211 29.83 0.03 2.36
C GLN A 211 30.35 -1.15 3.17
N LEU A 212 30.12 -2.39 2.72
CA LEU A 212 30.66 -3.57 3.38
C LEU A 212 32.19 -3.62 3.35
N LEU A 213 32.79 -3.35 2.19
CA LEU A 213 34.24 -3.39 2.03
C LEU A 213 34.95 -2.35 2.91
N THR A 214 34.44 -1.12 2.95
CA THR A 214 35.02 -0.05 3.77
C THR A 214 34.81 -0.30 5.27
N ALA A 215 33.66 -0.85 5.68
CA ALA A 215 33.42 -1.23 7.07
C ALA A 215 34.36 -2.32 7.55
N VAL A 216 34.44 -3.43 6.82
CA VAL A 216 35.35 -4.53 7.14
C VAL A 216 36.81 -4.05 7.07
N GLY A 217 37.17 -3.28 6.03
CA GLY A 217 38.51 -2.75 5.84
C GLY A 217 38.96 -1.77 6.92
N SER A 218 38.02 -1.06 7.57
CA SER A 218 38.31 -0.18 8.71
C SER A 218 38.60 -0.93 10.02
N GLY A 219 38.35 -2.24 10.08
CA GLY A 219 38.39 -3.02 11.31
C GLY A 219 37.19 -2.79 12.24
N SER A 220 36.14 -2.12 11.76
CA SER A 220 34.90 -1.93 12.51
C SER A 220 34.21 -3.26 12.79
N SER A 221 33.78 -3.47 14.04
CA SER A 221 32.92 -4.59 14.43
C SER A 221 31.43 -4.36 14.13
N SER A 222 31.08 -3.16 13.66
CA SER A 222 29.72 -2.74 13.35
C SER A 222 29.38 -2.96 11.89
N ILE A 223 28.26 -3.62 11.61
CA ILE A 223 27.77 -3.81 10.23
C ILE A 223 27.12 -2.51 9.70
N PRO A 224 27.36 -2.11 8.44
CA PRO A 224 26.78 -0.89 7.87
C PRO A 224 25.26 -0.84 7.91
N TYR A 225 24.60 -1.97 7.64
CA TYR A 225 23.15 -2.06 7.57
C TYR A 225 22.64 -3.43 8.02
N LYS A 226 21.52 -3.46 8.73
CA LYS A 226 20.86 -4.69 9.22
C LYS A 226 20.00 -5.35 8.14
N THR A 227 19.21 -4.57 7.41
CA THR A 227 18.32 -5.06 6.34
C THR A 227 18.67 -4.41 5.01
N LEU A 228 18.76 -5.22 3.95
CA LEU A 228 18.94 -4.75 2.58
C LEU A 228 17.61 -4.88 1.81
N VAL A 229 17.11 -3.79 1.26
CA VAL A 229 15.96 -3.80 0.35
C VAL A 229 16.43 -3.33 -1.01
N THR A 230 16.08 -4.08 -2.05
CA THR A 230 16.45 -3.72 -3.42
C THR A 230 15.21 -3.59 -4.29
N HIS A 231 15.18 -2.55 -5.11
CA HIS A 231 14.15 -2.37 -6.13
C HIS A 231 14.71 -2.49 -7.56
N GLY A 232 13.84 -2.84 -8.50
CA GLY A 232 14.10 -2.81 -9.93
C GLY A 232 14.13 -1.38 -10.48
N MET A 233 14.26 -1.30 -11.79
CA MET A 233 14.34 -0.06 -12.53
C MET A 233 12.98 0.35 -13.08
N VAL A 234 12.73 1.65 -13.15
CA VAL A 234 11.56 2.17 -13.86
C VAL A 234 11.84 2.18 -15.37
N LEU A 235 10.97 1.51 -16.12
CA LEU A 235 11.04 1.38 -17.56
C LEU A 235 10.08 2.35 -18.25
N ASP A 236 10.42 2.75 -19.47
CA ASP A 236 9.55 3.55 -20.34
C ASP A 236 8.37 2.73 -20.91
N GLN A 237 7.54 3.36 -21.74
CA GLN A 237 6.40 2.72 -22.40
C GLN A 237 6.81 1.58 -23.37
N LYS A 238 8.07 1.52 -23.80
CA LYS A 238 8.61 0.48 -24.69
C LYS A 238 9.37 -0.59 -23.89
N GLY A 239 9.35 -0.55 -22.56
CA GLY A 239 10.07 -1.49 -21.70
C GLY A 239 11.58 -1.27 -21.70
N LYS A 240 12.07 -0.11 -22.16
CA LYS A 240 13.48 0.26 -22.08
C LYS A 240 13.75 1.03 -20.79
N LYS A 241 14.94 0.84 -20.22
CA LYS A 241 15.39 1.62 -19.06
C LYS A 241 15.33 3.11 -19.39
N MET A 242 14.77 3.92 -18.50
CA MET A 242 14.74 5.37 -18.69
C MET A 242 16.14 5.96 -18.54
N SER A 243 16.57 6.77 -19.50
CA SER A 243 17.82 7.51 -19.43
C SER A 243 17.71 8.88 -20.09
N LYS A 244 18.40 9.88 -19.51
CA LYS A 244 18.40 11.24 -20.04
C LYS A 244 18.92 11.30 -21.49
N SER A 245 19.86 10.43 -21.85
CA SER A 245 20.43 10.34 -23.20
C SER A 245 19.44 9.81 -24.24
N LEU A 246 18.51 8.93 -23.86
CA LEU A 246 17.48 8.39 -24.75
C LEU A 246 16.23 9.28 -24.84
N GLY A 247 16.14 10.33 -24.02
CA GLY A 247 15.00 11.25 -23.98
C GLY A 247 13.67 10.61 -23.57
N ASN A 248 13.70 9.38 -23.04
CA ASN A 248 12.52 8.60 -22.66
C ASN A 248 12.16 8.74 -21.17
N VAL A 249 12.68 9.77 -20.49
CA VAL A 249 12.47 10.00 -19.07
C VAL A 249 11.15 10.74 -18.84
N ILE A 250 10.26 10.14 -18.07
CA ILE A 250 9.13 10.85 -17.47
C ILE A 250 9.64 11.50 -16.18
N SER A 251 9.66 12.84 -16.15
CA SER A 251 10.11 13.57 -14.96
C SER A 251 9.08 13.43 -13.83
N PRO A 252 9.50 13.09 -12.60
CA PRO A 252 8.60 13.07 -11.44
C PRO A 252 7.88 14.39 -11.23
N ILE A 253 8.57 15.52 -11.47
CA ILE A 253 8.00 16.86 -11.32
C ILE A 253 6.86 17.07 -12.33
N THR A 254 6.99 16.56 -13.56
CA THR A 254 5.93 16.66 -14.58
C THR A 254 4.69 15.86 -14.15
N VAL A 255 4.85 14.71 -13.49
CA VAL A 255 3.69 13.96 -12.95
C VAL A 255 3.03 14.73 -11.81
N VAL A 256 3.83 15.29 -10.91
CA VAL A 256 3.35 16.00 -9.71
C VAL A 256 2.66 17.32 -10.07
N ALA A 257 3.33 18.18 -10.83
CA ALA A 257 2.89 19.54 -11.15
C ALA A 257 2.06 19.63 -12.45
N GLY A 258 2.08 18.58 -13.27
CA GLY A 258 1.57 18.61 -14.63
C GLY A 258 2.61 19.11 -15.63
N GLY A 259 2.38 18.82 -16.90
CA GLY A 259 3.24 19.22 -18.01
C GLY A 259 2.83 20.52 -18.69
N LYS A 260 3.47 20.81 -19.83
CA LYS A 260 3.13 22.00 -20.64
C LYS A 260 1.73 21.90 -21.24
N ASP A 261 1.31 20.69 -21.60
CA ASP A 261 -0.02 20.38 -22.09
C ASP A 261 -0.81 19.64 -21.00
N LYS A 262 -1.58 20.39 -20.21
CA LYS A 262 -2.37 19.85 -19.08
C LYS A 262 -3.43 18.81 -19.49
N LYS A 263 -3.80 18.74 -20.78
CA LYS A 263 -4.73 17.70 -21.26
C LYS A 263 -4.02 16.35 -21.44
N LYS A 264 -2.75 16.36 -21.85
CA LYS A 264 -1.94 15.14 -22.01
C LYS A 264 -1.18 14.75 -20.75
N GLU A 265 -0.78 15.75 -19.97
CA GLU A 265 0.02 15.62 -18.76
C GLU A 265 -0.67 16.39 -17.63
N PRO A 266 -1.78 15.86 -17.09
CA PRO A 266 -2.52 16.52 -16.03
C PRO A 266 -1.71 16.55 -14.73
N THR A 267 -2.05 17.50 -13.87
CA THR A 267 -1.49 17.61 -12.52
C THR A 267 -2.07 16.48 -11.66
N TYR A 268 -1.27 15.45 -11.40
CA TYR A 268 -1.70 14.29 -10.61
C TYR A 268 -1.42 14.44 -9.10
N GLY A 269 -0.44 15.26 -8.72
CA GLY A 269 -0.01 15.43 -7.33
C GLY A 269 0.98 14.35 -6.84
N ALA A 270 1.63 14.63 -5.70
CA ALA A 270 2.66 13.77 -5.14
C ALA A 270 2.12 12.43 -4.62
N ASP A 271 0.94 12.43 -4.00
CA ASP A 271 0.31 11.22 -3.45
C ASP A 271 -0.03 10.20 -4.54
N LEU A 272 -0.34 10.64 -5.76
CA LEU A 272 -0.57 9.72 -6.87
C LEU A 272 0.70 8.96 -7.24
N LEU A 273 1.83 9.66 -7.34
CA LEU A 273 3.11 9.04 -7.67
C LEU A 273 3.52 8.06 -6.56
N ARG A 274 3.33 8.43 -5.29
CA ARG A 274 3.59 7.55 -4.14
C ARG A 274 2.68 6.33 -4.13
N LEU A 275 1.38 6.50 -4.42
CA LEU A 275 0.44 5.38 -4.53
C LEU A 275 0.84 4.42 -5.64
N TRP A 276 1.26 4.94 -6.80
CA TRP A 276 1.74 4.12 -7.90
C TRP A 276 2.96 3.30 -7.47
N ILE A 277 3.98 3.93 -6.88
CA ILE A 277 5.19 3.24 -6.39
C ILE A 277 4.82 2.18 -5.34
N ALA A 278 3.93 2.50 -4.40
CA ALA A 278 3.47 1.56 -3.39
C ALA A 278 2.63 0.41 -3.97
N SER A 279 1.99 0.59 -5.12
CA SER A 279 1.14 -0.43 -5.76
C SER A 279 1.90 -1.45 -6.60
N VAL A 280 3.15 -1.18 -6.96
CA VAL A 280 3.94 -2.05 -7.86
C VAL A 280 4.86 -2.99 -7.08
N GLU A 281 5.05 -4.19 -7.61
CA GLU A 281 6.05 -5.14 -7.13
C GLU A 281 7.46 -4.60 -7.41
N TYR A 282 7.95 -3.73 -6.52
CA TYR A 282 9.17 -2.97 -6.74
C TYR A 282 10.42 -3.83 -6.87
N TRP A 283 10.41 -5.10 -6.46
CA TRP A 283 11.53 -6.03 -6.66
C TRP A 283 11.71 -6.45 -8.13
N ASN A 284 10.78 -6.09 -9.01
CA ASN A 284 10.87 -6.25 -10.46
C ASN A 284 11.08 -4.90 -11.15
N ASP A 285 11.52 -4.93 -12.41
CA ASP A 285 11.50 -3.73 -13.26
C ASP A 285 10.05 -3.36 -13.60
N VAL A 286 9.69 -2.08 -13.44
CA VAL A 286 8.30 -1.60 -13.51
C VAL A 286 8.11 -0.58 -14.63
N PRO A 287 7.20 -0.80 -15.59
CA PRO A 287 6.93 0.18 -16.63
C PRO A 287 6.06 1.33 -16.12
N LEU A 288 6.42 2.56 -16.48
CA LEU A 288 5.60 3.74 -16.22
C LEU A 288 4.90 4.20 -17.50
N ARG A 289 3.56 4.16 -17.50
CA ARG A 289 2.69 4.51 -18.64
C ARG A 289 1.57 5.45 -18.18
N THR A 290 1.09 6.32 -19.06
CA THR A 290 -0.01 7.25 -18.76
C THR A 290 -1.29 6.51 -18.34
N ASN A 291 -1.60 5.37 -18.96
CA ASN A 291 -2.76 4.55 -18.57
C ASN A 291 -2.66 4.03 -17.13
N ILE A 292 -1.45 3.68 -16.68
CA ILE A 292 -1.22 3.22 -15.30
C ILE A 292 -1.47 4.39 -14.34
N LEU A 293 -0.95 5.58 -14.67
CA LEU A 293 -1.20 6.78 -13.87
C LEU A 293 -2.69 7.12 -13.77
N ASN A 294 -3.45 7.02 -14.86
CA ASN A 294 -4.90 7.22 -14.85
C ASN A 294 -5.63 6.19 -13.99
N GLN A 295 -5.23 4.92 -14.03
CA GLN A 295 -5.79 3.88 -13.17
C GLN A 295 -5.46 4.15 -11.69
N THR A 296 -4.23 4.57 -11.39
CA THR A 296 -3.83 4.98 -10.03
C THR A 296 -4.62 6.20 -9.56
N ALA A 297 -4.90 7.17 -10.45
CA ALA A 297 -5.74 8.33 -10.15
C ALA A 297 -7.14 7.93 -9.74
N GLU A 298 -7.73 6.97 -10.45
CA GLU A 298 -9.06 6.46 -10.14
C GLU A 298 -9.08 5.72 -8.80
N SER A 299 -8.04 4.93 -8.49
CA SER A 299 -7.90 4.31 -7.18
C SER A 299 -7.76 5.33 -6.05
N LEU A 300 -6.95 6.38 -6.23
CA LEU A 300 -6.81 7.46 -5.26
C LEU A 300 -8.14 8.20 -5.05
N ARG A 301 -8.87 8.47 -6.13
CA ARG A 301 -10.20 9.11 -6.09
C ARG A 301 -11.19 8.29 -5.28
N LYS A 302 -11.18 6.96 -5.44
CA LYS A 302 -12.04 6.06 -4.66
C LYS A 302 -11.72 6.11 -3.17
N ILE A 303 -10.43 6.04 -2.78
CA ILE A 303 -10.00 6.19 -1.37
C ILE A 303 -10.48 7.54 -0.81
N ARG A 304 -10.28 8.63 -1.55
CA ARG A 304 -10.72 9.96 -1.16
C ARG A 304 -12.25 10.05 -1.01
N ASN A 305 -13.01 9.45 -1.92
CA ASN A 305 -14.47 9.44 -1.85
C ASN A 305 -14.99 8.63 -0.66
N THR A 306 -14.34 7.52 -0.32
CA THR A 306 -14.64 6.75 0.90
C THR A 306 -14.43 7.63 2.13
N ALA A 307 -13.29 8.32 2.25
CA ALA A 307 -13.04 9.25 3.35
C ALA A 307 -14.04 10.42 3.38
N ARG A 308 -14.41 10.97 2.22
CA ARG A 308 -15.43 12.02 2.07
C ARG A 308 -16.80 11.57 2.58
N PHE A 309 -17.21 10.34 2.25
CA PHE A 309 -18.46 9.77 2.75
C PHE A 309 -18.43 9.62 4.28
N LEU A 310 -17.33 9.10 4.84
CA LEU A 310 -17.15 8.96 6.28
C LEU A 310 -17.24 10.32 6.99
N LEU A 311 -16.45 11.31 6.56
CA LEU A 311 -16.46 12.66 7.11
C LEU A 311 -17.85 13.32 7.05
N GLY A 312 -18.55 13.17 5.93
CA GLY A 312 -19.89 13.73 5.75
C GLY A 312 -20.96 13.14 6.67
N ASN A 313 -20.78 11.90 7.15
CA ASN A 313 -21.73 11.21 8.02
C ASN A 313 -21.35 11.25 9.50
N ILE A 314 -20.09 11.52 9.84
CA ILE A 314 -19.65 11.64 11.25
C ILE A 314 -20.14 12.98 11.86
N GLY A 315 -20.10 14.07 11.10
CA GLY A 315 -20.54 15.40 11.53
C GLY A 315 -19.77 15.99 12.74
N ASP A 316 -20.23 17.13 13.26
CA ASP A 316 -19.66 17.80 14.47
C ASP A 316 -20.20 17.20 15.79
N VAL A 317 -21.12 16.24 15.68
CA VAL A 317 -22.02 15.76 16.74
C VAL A 317 -21.28 15.03 17.88
N TYR A 318 -20.03 14.66 17.65
CA TYR A 318 -19.23 13.85 18.57
C TYR A 318 -17.93 14.53 19.05
N GLU A 319 -17.89 15.87 19.05
CA GLU A 319 -16.80 16.65 19.65
C GLU A 319 -16.80 16.63 21.19
N GLN A 320 -17.88 16.17 21.83
CA GLN A 320 -17.89 15.93 23.26
C GLN A 320 -17.49 14.47 23.50
N ASP A 321 -16.21 14.24 23.77
CA ASP A 321 -15.69 13.01 24.41
C ASP A 321 -16.39 12.86 25.77
N ASN A 322 -17.64 12.42 25.76
CA ASN A 322 -18.33 11.99 26.96
C ASN A 322 -18.06 10.50 27.09
N GLU A 323 -17.09 10.12 27.93
CA GLU A 323 -16.71 8.72 28.13
C GLU A 323 -17.88 7.87 28.67
N ASP A 324 -18.93 8.51 29.20
CA ASP A 324 -20.17 7.86 29.61
C ASP A 324 -21.06 7.43 28.41
N ALA A 325 -20.77 7.92 27.19
CA ALA A 325 -21.53 7.61 25.97
C ALA A 325 -21.20 6.23 25.37
N TRP A 326 -20.25 5.47 25.94
CA TRP A 326 -19.75 4.21 25.38
C TRP A 326 -20.59 2.97 25.75
N GLU A 327 -21.35 2.99 26.86
CA GLU A 327 -22.20 1.85 27.24
C GLU A 327 -23.29 1.59 26.21
N ASP A 328 -24.02 2.63 25.81
CA ASP A 328 -25.05 2.54 24.76
C ASP A 328 -24.47 2.04 23.43
N VAL A 329 -23.25 2.48 23.08
CA VAL A 329 -22.63 2.10 21.81
C VAL A 329 -22.35 0.59 21.77
N ARG A 330 -21.98 -0.04 22.89
CA ARG A 330 -21.72 -1.48 22.97
C ARG A 330 -23.01 -2.29 22.88
N GLU A 331 -24.03 -1.88 23.62
CA GLU A 331 -25.32 -2.58 23.68
C GLU A 331 -26.05 -2.56 22.33
N TYR A 332 -26.19 -1.37 21.73
CA TYR A 332 -26.97 -1.16 20.50
C TYR A 332 -26.15 -1.36 19.21
N MET A 333 -24.95 -1.94 19.30
CA MET A 333 -24.13 -2.23 18.12
C MET A 333 -24.72 -3.37 17.30
N SER A 334 -25.28 -3.03 16.13
CA SER A 334 -25.80 -4.00 15.16
C SER A 334 -24.77 -5.03 14.70
N LEU A 335 -25.24 -6.18 14.21
CA LEU A 335 -24.37 -7.25 13.69
C LEU A 335 -23.46 -6.78 12.55
N VAL A 336 -23.95 -5.90 11.68
CA VAL A 336 -23.15 -5.32 10.58
C VAL A 336 -22.02 -4.42 11.12
N ASN A 337 -22.26 -3.68 12.19
CA ASN A 337 -21.25 -2.85 12.85
C ASN A 337 -20.17 -3.72 13.53
N ARG A 338 -20.58 -4.79 14.22
CA ARG A 338 -19.65 -5.76 14.81
C ARG A 338 -18.79 -6.47 13.75
N TYR A 339 -19.42 -6.89 12.65
CA TYR A 339 -18.71 -7.43 11.49
C TYR A 339 -17.68 -6.45 10.95
N MET A 340 -18.06 -5.18 10.80
CA MET A 340 -17.19 -4.16 10.25
C MET A 340 -15.98 -3.88 11.15
N ILE A 341 -16.14 -3.88 12.48
CA ILE A 341 -15.01 -3.79 13.42
C ILE A 341 -14.04 -4.97 13.23
N ASN A 342 -14.55 -6.20 13.13
CA ASN A 342 -13.70 -7.37 12.93
C ASN A 342 -12.96 -7.33 11.58
N GLU A 343 -13.60 -6.89 10.51
CA GLU A 343 -12.94 -6.68 9.21
C GLU A 343 -11.89 -5.57 9.26
N LEU A 344 -12.15 -4.50 10.03
CA LEU A 344 -11.19 -3.42 10.26
C LEU A 344 -9.94 -3.92 11.00
N GLN A 345 -10.13 -4.76 12.03
CA GLN A 345 -9.05 -5.43 12.75
C GLN A 345 -8.21 -6.31 11.82
N LYS A 346 -8.84 -7.12 10.96
CA LYS A 346 -8.13 -7.94 9.95
C LYS A 346 -7.33 -7.07 8.98
N CYS A 347 -7.92 -5.98 8.50
CA CYS A 347 -7.26 -5.03 7.60
C CYS A 347 -6.03 -4.39 8.25
N GLU A 348 -6.15 -3.92 9.50
CA GLU A 348 -5.02 -3.32 10.22
C GLU A 348 -3.90 -4.34 10.44
N ALA A 349 -4.23 -5.56 10.88
CA ALA A 349 -3.26 -6.63 11.07
C ALA A 349 -2.52 -7.02 9.77
N GLU A 350 -3.26 -7.15 8.66
CA GLU A 350 -2.68 -7.49 7.36
C GLU A 350 -1.77 -6.36 6.83
N CYS A 351 -2.20 -5.10 6.95
CA CYS A 351 -1.38 -3.95 6.57
C CYS A 351 -0.13 -3.82 7.44
N SER A 352 -0.24 -4.02 8.75
CA SER A 352 0.89 -4.02 9.70
C SER A 352 1.93 -5.08 9.33
N ALA A 353 1.50 -6.32 9.10
CA ALA A 353 2.37 -7.40 8.66
C ALA A 353 3.03 -7.08 7.30
N ALA A 354 2.27 -6.49 6.37
CA ALA A 354 2.79 -6.10 5.07
C ALA A 354 3.84 -4.99 5.16
N TYR A 355 3.65 -3.95 5.99
CA TYR A 355 4.68 -2.93 6.23
C TYR A 355 5.94 -3.51 6.88
N THR A 356 5.79 -4.47 7.81
CA THR A 356 6.92 -5.20 8.42
C THR A 356 7.76 -5.91 7.37
N ALA A 357 7.10 -6.53 6.41
CA ALA A 357 7.71 -7.27 5.32
C ALA A 357 8.14 -6.38 4.13
N TYR A 358 8.01 -5.05 4.24
CA TYR A 358 8.21 -4.09 3.14
C TYR A 358 7.32 -4.38 1.91
N ASN A 359 6.20 -5.08 2.07
CA ASN A 359 5.27 -5.42 0.98
C ASN A 359 4.18 -4.35 0.82
N PHE A 360 4.56 -3.18 0.30
CA PHE A 360 3.64 -2.07 0.06
C PHE A 360 2.47 -2.39 -0.90
N PRO A 361 2.66 -3.21 -1.96
CA PRO A 361 1.55 -3.56 -2.86
C PRO A 361 0.42 -4.27 -2.14
N LYS A 362 0.77 -5.09 -1.15
CA LYS A 362 -0.21 -5.77 -0.31
C LYS A 362 -1.01 -4.79 0.54
N VAL A 363 -0.36 -3.77 1.12
CA VAL A 363 -1.04 -2.68 1.85
C VAL A 363 -2.05 -1.97 0.94
N VAL A 364 -1.61 -1.55 -0.25
CA VAL A 364 -2.47 -0.83 -1.20
C VAL A 364 -3.67 -1.68 -1.62
N LYS A 365 -3.45 -2.96 -1.91
CA LYS A 365 -4.52 -3.90 -2.29
C LYS A 365 -5.52 -4.11 -1.16
N THR A 366 -5.04 -4.34 0.07
CA THR A 366 -5.91 -4.54 1.24
C THR A 366 -6.74 -3.28 1.52
N LEU A 367 -6.13 -2.09 1.48
CA LEU A 367 -6.84 -0.82 1.66
C LEU A 367 -7.88 -0.58 0.55
N GLN A 368 -7.54 -0.83 -0.72
CA GLN A 368 -8.49 -0.68 -1.83
C GLN A 368 -9.67 -1.65 -1.73
N ASN A 369 -9.42 -2.89 -1.30
CA ASN A 369 -10.47 -3.88 -1.09
C ASN A 369 -11.42 -3.43 0.03
N LEU A 370 -10.90 -2.94 1.15
CA LEU A 370 -11.70 -2.39 2.25
C LEU A 370 -12.57 -1.23 1.75
N CYS A 371 -11.97 -0.23 1.08
CA CYS A 371 -12.70 0.95 0.60
C CYS A 371 -13.79 0.63 -0.44
N ASN A 372 -13.49 -0.23 -1.40
CA ASN A 372 -14.37 -0.47 -2.55
C ASN A 372 -15.41 -1.55 -2.28
N ILE A 373 -14.98 -2.68 -1.73
CA ILE A 373 -15.83 -3.86 -1.57
C ILE A 373 -16.55 -3.76 -0.23
N THR A 374 -15.79 -3.79 0.87
CA THR A 374 -16.38 -3.88 2.21
C THR A 374 -17.15 -2.61 2.60
N LEU A 375 -16.60 -1.43 2.32
CA LEU A 375 -17.22 -0.16 2.68
C LEU A 375 -18.23 0.31 1.64
N SER A 376 -17.77 0.69 0.44
CA SER A 376 -18.62 1.35 -0.53
C SER A 376 -19.75 0.48 -1.07
N SER A 377 -19.50 -0.78 -1.39
CA SER A 377 -20.51 -1.65 -2.02
C SER A 377 -21.44 -2.35 -1.03
N PHE A 378 -21.07 -2.36 0.26
CA PHE A 378 -21.75 -3.15 1.27
C PHE A 378 -22.12 -2.33 2.50
N TYR A 379 -21.14 -1.94 3.32
CA TYR A 379 -21.39 -1.35 4.63
C TYR A 379 -22.10 0.01 4.55
N PHE A 380 -21.67 0.87 3.62
CA PHE A 380 -22.31 2.18 3.41
C PHE A 380 -23.72 2.03 2.88
N ASP A 381 -23.97 1.07 1.97
CA ASP A 381 -25.27 0.93 1.34
C ASP A 381 -26.34 0.47 2.33
N ILE A 382 -26.01 -0.47 3.21
CA ILE A 382 -26.88 -0.95 4.29
C ILE A 382 -27.18 0.16 5.31
N ASN A 383 -26.18 0.97 5.66
CA ASN A 383 -26.33 1.97 6.71
C ASN A 383 -26.92 3.31 6.24
N LYS A 384 -27.13 3.54 4.92
CA LYS A 384 -27.76 4.78 4.42
C LYS A 384 -29.11 5.04 5.05
N ASP A 385 -29.96 4.02 5.16
CA ASP A 385 -31.28 4.17 5.79
C ASP A 385 -31.13 4.57 7.26
N ASN A 386 -30.24 3.91 8.01
CA ASN A 386 -29.97 4.25 9.41
C ASN A 386 -29.38 5.67 9.58
N LEU A 387 -28.50 6.10 8.69
CA LEU A 387 -27.83 7.41 8.78
C LEU A 387 -28.72 8.58 8.33
N TYR A 388 -29.63 8.35 7.37
CA TYR A 388 -30.43 9.42 6.77
C TYR A 388 -31.88 9.45 7.24
N ALA A 389 -32.45 8.29 7.57
CA ALA A 389 -33.83 8.19 8.02
C ALA A 389 -33.94 8.40 9.53
N ASN A 390 -33.04 7.83 10.35
CA ASN A 390 -33.15 7.90 11.81
C ASN A 390 -32.59 9.23 12.40
N PRO A 391 -33.11 9.67 13.56
CA PRO A 391 -32.49 10.74 14.33
C PRO A 391 -31.09 10.38 14.84
N LEU A 392 -30.22 11.38 14.98
CA LEU A 392 -28.82 11.20 15.41
C LEU A 392 -28.69 10.79 16.89
N ASN A 393 -29.71 11.03 17.72
CA ASN A 393 -29.73 10.66 19.14
C ASN A 393 -30.13 9.20 19.38
N VAL A 394 -30.62 8.48 18.35
CA VAL A 394 -30.95 7.06 18.45
C VAL A 394 -29.67 6.25 18.66
N TYR A 395 -29.70 5.33 19.63
CA TYR A 395 -28.55 4.53 20.01
C TYR A 395 -27.93 3.76 18.84
N GLU A 396 -28.74 3.22 17.91
CA GLU A 396 -28.25 2.54 16.69
C GLU A 396 -27.49 3.47 15.72
N CYS A 397 -27.96 4.71 15.56
CA CYS A 397 -27.32 5.71 14.71
C CYS A 397 -25.98 6.14 15.33
N ARG A 398 -25.98 6.40 16.64
CA ARG A 398 -24.78 6.66 17.46
C ARG A 398 -23.73 5.56 17.34
N ALA A 399 -24.14 4.30 17.48
CA ALA A 399 -23.24 3.15 17.35
C ALA A 399 -22.65 3.04 15.93
N THR A 400 -23.43 3.38 14.90
CA THR A 400 -22.95 3.39 13.51
C THR A 400 -21.95 4.52 13.26
N VAL A 401 -22.25 5.73 13.70
CA VAL A 401 -21.33 6.88 13.61
C VAL A 401 -20.01 6.62 14.34
N PHE A 402 -20.07 5.97 15.50
CA PHE A 402 -18.86 5.51 16.20
C PHE A 402 -18.00 4.60 15.33
N VAL A 403 -18.59 3.57 14.72
CA VAL A 403 -17.85 2.67 13.84
C VAL A 403 -17.30 3.39 12.60
N LEU A 404 -18.04 4.35 12.02
CA LEU A 404 -17.51 5.19 10.93
C LEU A 404 -16.27 6.00 11.36
N LYS A 405 -16.24 6.52 12.59
CA LYS A 405 -15.08 7.22 13.16
C LYS A 405 -13.87 6.30 13.30
N GLU A 406 -14.06 5.10 13.85
CA GLU A 406 -13.00 4.09 13.98
C GLU A 406 -12.44 3.65 12.62
N ILE A 407 -13.33 3.45 11.63
CA ILE A 407 -12.93 3.15 10.25
C ILE A 407 -12.06 4.27 9.68
N LEU A 408 -12.51 5.53 9.80
CA LEU A 408 -11.80 6.67 9.25
C LEU A 408 -10.42 6.84 9.91
N ALA A 409 -10.36 6.79 11.24
CA ALA A 409 -9.11 6.91 11.99
C ALA A 409 -8.11 5.81 11.60
N THR A 410 -8.58 4.57 11.44
CA THR A 410 -7.73 3.44 11.05
C THR A 410 -7.24 3.54 9.62
N ILE A 411 -8.12 3.91 8.68
CA ILE A 411 -7.76 4.10 7.27
C ILE A 411 -6.73 5.24 7.11
N VAL A 412 -6.88 6.34 7.85
CA VAL A 412 -5.91 7.45 7.88
C VAL A 412 -4.54 6.97 8.37
N ARG A 413 -4.48 6.24 9.49
CA ARG A 413 -3.23 5.68 10.04
C ARG A 413 -2.53 4.75 9.05
N ILE A 414 -3.27 3.83 8.43
CA ILE A 414 -2.72 2.87 7.45
C ILE A 414 -2.19 3.59 6.20
N MET A 415 -2.91 4.59 5.70
CA MET A 415 -2.53 5.26 4.45
C MET A 415 -1.44 6.32 4.62
N ALA A 416 -1.28 6.92 5.80
CA ALA A 416 -0.38 8.06 6.03
C ALA A 416 1.07 7.85 5.52
N PRO A 417 1.72 6.69 5.69
CA PRO A 417 3.06 6.46 5.13
C PRO A 417 3.12 6.51 3.60
N ILE A 418 2.03 6.17 2.90
CA ILE A 418 1.93 6.13 1.44
C ILE A 418 1.36 7.44 0.89
N LEU A 419 0.28 7.94 1.48
CA LEU A 419 -0.53 9.11 1.07
C LEU A 419 -0.48 10.22 2.13
N PRO A 420 0.70 10.82 2.39
CA PRO A 420 0.87 11.75 3.50
C PRO A 420 0.00 13.01 3.38
N HIS A 421 -0.22 13.52 2.16
CA HIS A 421 -0.99 14.75 1.98
C HIS A 421 -2.48 14.51 2.17
N LEU A 422 -3.02 13.44 1.59
CA LEU A 422 -4.41 13.03 1.78
C LEU A 422 -4.69 12.67 3.24
N ALA A 423 -3.78 11.95 3.90
CA ALA A 423 -3.94 11.61 5.31
C ALA A 423 -3.98 12.85 6.19
N GLN A 424 -3.08 13.82 5.96
CA GLN A 424 -3.08 15.09 6.70
C GLN A 424 -4.35 15.90 6.41
N GLU A 425 -4.79 15.97 5.15
CA GLU A 425 -6.03 16.68 4.78
C GLU A 425 -7.26 16.10 5.49
N ILE A 426 -7.36 14.77 5.55
CA ILE A 426 -8.44 14.10 6.27
C ILE A 426 -8.32 14.37 7.77
N HIS A 427 -7.11 14.26 8.32
CA HIS A 427 -6.83 14.54 9.73
C HIS A 427 -7.23 15.97 10.14
N ASP A 428 -6.84 16.97 9.35
CA ASP A 428 -7.21 18.38 9.55
C ASP A 428 -8.73 18.59 9.47
N SER A 429 -9.42 17.76 8.68
CA SER A 429 -10.88 17.78 8.58
C SER A 429 -11.55 17.13 9.80
N MET A 430 -10.96 16.06 10.34
CA MET A 430 -11.44 15.39 11.57
C MET A 430 -11.20 16.23 12.82
N TYR A 431 -10.03 16.87 12.90
CA TYR A 431 -9.55 17.60 14.08
C TYR A 431 -9.27 19.05 13.74
N TYR A 432 -10.26 19.77 13.20
CA TYR A 432 -10.09 21.15 12.71
C TYR A 432 -9.61 22.15 13.79
N LYS A 433 -9.74 21.82 15.07
CA LYS A 433 -9.21 22.58 16.21
C LYS A 433 -7.76 22.23 16.55
N SER A 434 -7.31 21.03 16.17
CA SER A 434 -5.92 20.62 16.30
C SER A 434 -5.06 21.24 15.20
N LYS A 435 -3.80 21.52 15.52
CA LYS A 435 -2.77 21.94 14.54
C LYS A 435 -1.67 20.89 14.37
N GLY A 436 -1.80 19.72 14.97
CA GLY A 436 -0.76 18.72 14.91
C GLY A 436 -0.75 17.94 13.61
N LEU A 437 0.41 17.33 13.38
CA LEU A 437 0.62 16.47 12.22
C LEU A 437 0.02 15.09 12.51
N VAL A 438 -0.62 14.50 11.51
CA VAL A 438 -1.19 13.15 11.58
C VAL A 438 -0.16 12.12 12.08
N PHE A 439 1.10 12.30 11.70
CA PHE A 439 2.22 11.42 12.09
C PHE A 439 2.63 11.52 13.56
N LEU A 440 2.28 12.62 14.24
CA LEU A 440 2.68 12.90 15.61
C LEU A 440 1.54 12.72 16.60
N GLU A 441 0.32 13.11 16.22
CA GLU A 441 -0.85 13.02 17.10
C GLU A 441 -1.49 11.63 17.11
N GLN A 442 -1.38 10.91 15.99
CA GLN A 442 -1.93 9.56 15.85
C GLN A 442 -0.82 8.59 15.43
N PRO A 443 0.25 8.43 16.25
CA PRO A 443 1.33 7.51 15.93
C PRO A 443 0.77 6.10 15.82
N TRP A 444 0.98 5.49 14.66
CA TRP A 444 0.53 4.13 14.43
C TRP A 444 1.49 3.15 15.09
N ASN A 445 1.18 2.76 16.33
CA ASN A 445 1.99 1.85 17.15
C ASN A 445 1.73 0.38 16.84
N TRP A 446 1.81 0.02 15.55
CA TRP A 446 1.49 -1.32 15.04
C TRP A 446 2.42 -2.44 15.55
N ARG A 447 3.59 -2.07 16.14
CA ARG A 447 4.58 -3.02 16.68
C ARG A 447 4.34 -3.41 18.13
N GLU A 448 3.58 -2.62 18.90
CA GLU A 448 3.51 -2.76 20.36
C GLU A 448 2.10 -3.01 20.90
N GLY A 449 1.05 -2.91 20.06
CA GLY A 449 -0.33 -3.19 20.47
C GLY A 449 -1.15 -3.86 19.38
N GLY A 450 -2.00 -4.81 19.78
CA GLY A 450 -3.07 -5.31 18.92
C GLY A 450 -4.09 -4.22 18.62
N PHE A 451 -4.95 -4.47 17.63
CA PHE A 451 -6.11 -3.60 17.36
C PHE A 451 -6.91 -3.37 18.65
N ALA A 452 -7.01 -2.12 19.07
CA ALA A 452 -7.70 -1.74 20.29
C ALA A 452 -8.63 -0.57 20.00
N ILE A 453 -9.88 -0.71 20.44
CA ILE A 453 -10.86 0.37 20.42
C ILE A 453 -10.91 0.96 21.82
N LYS A 454 -10.79 2.29 21.92
CA LYS A 454 -10.86 2.98 23.21
C LYS A 454 -12.21 2.67 23.87
N GLY A 455 -12.18 2.23 25.14
CA GLY A 455 -13.38 1.91 25.91
C GLY A 455 -13.98 0.53 25.68
N PHE A 456 -13.34 -0.35 24.89
CA PHE A 456 -13.75 -1.75 24.73
C PHE A 456 -12.85 -2.68 25.56
N THR A 457 -13.46 -3.58 26.31
CA THR A 457 -12.77 -4.65 27.05
C THR A 457 -12.49 -5.85 26.14
N GLU A 458 -11.68 -6.81 26.61
CA GLU A 458 -11.48 -8.07 25.88
C GLU A 458 -12.78 -8.85 25.67
N ASP A 459 -13.70 -8.80 26.63
CA ASP A 459 -14.99 -9.49 26.53
C ASP A 459 -15.92 -8.81 25.53
N ASP A 460 -15.88 -7.48 25.42
CA ASP A 460 -16.57 -6.75 24.35
C ASP A 460 -16.05 -7.17 22.98
N MET A 461 -14.73 -7.30 22.83
CA MET A 461 -14.12 -7.76 21.58
C MET A 461 -14.49 -9.21 21.24
N LYS A 462 -14.67 -10.09 22.25
CA LYS A 462 -15.23 -11.44 22.02
C LYS A 462 -16.69 -11.38 21.56
N ALA A 463 -17.49 -10.47 22.10
CA ALA A 463 -18.89 -10.28 21.69
C ALA A 463 -18.98 -9.73 20.25
N VAL A 464 -18.11 -8.78 19.88
CA VAL A 464 -17.94 -8.29 18.50
C VAL A 464 -17.57 -9.45 17.58
N LYS A 465 -16.61 -10.29 17.99
CA LYS A 465 -16.18 -11.44 17.21
C LYS A 465 -17.31 -12.45 16.97
N LYS A 466 -18.09 -12.76 18.02
CA LYS A 466 -19.27 -13.63 17.91
C LYS A 466 -20.31 -13.06 16.95
N GLY A 467 -20.70 -11.78 17.10
CA GLY A 467 -21.68 -11.16 16.21
C GLY A 467 -21.18 -11.06 14.76
N SER A 468 -19.88 -10.86 14.55
CA SER A 468 -19.28 -10.92 13.22
C SER A 468 -19.39 -12.31 12.60
N ASP A 469 -19.24 -13.37 13.39
CA ASP A 469 -19.30 -14.74 12.95
C ASP A 469 -20.74 -15.12 12.51
N ASP A 470 -21.74 -14.66 13.25
CA ASP A 470 -23.17 -14.76 12.88
C ASP A 470 -23.46 -14.02 11.57
N MET A 471 -22.88 -12.83 11.40
CA MET A 471 -23.02 -12.02 10.19
C MET A 471 -22.36 -12.66 8.95
N VAL A 472 -21.22 -13.34 9.11
CA VAL A 472 -20.53 -14.03 8.01
C VAL A 472 -21.42 -15.14 7.43
N MET A 473 -22.14 -15.87 8.27
CA MET A 473 -23.10 -16.88 7.82
C MET A 473 -24.22 -16.29 6.95
N LEU A 474 -24.85 -15.20 7.42
CA LEU A 474 -25.85 -14.46 6.63
C LEU A 474 -25.27 -14.00 5.30
N MET A 475 -24.04 -13.48 5.30
CA MET A 475 -23.36 -12.95 4.12
C MET A 475 -22.97 -14.01 3.09
N GLN A 476 -22.54 -15.20 3.53
CA GLN A 476 -22.00 -16.24 2.65
C GLN A 476 -23.05 -17.19 2.13
N GLU A 477 -24.06 -17.52 2.93
CA GLU A 477 -25.04 -18.56 2.59
C GLU A 477 -26.39 -17.96 2.14
N VAL A 478 -26.91 -16.98 2.88
CA VAL A 478 -28.28 -16.47 2.69
C VAL A 478 -28.32 -15.31 1.69
N ARG A 479 -27.47 -14.29 1.88
CA ARG A 479 -27.44 -13.10 1.03
C ARG A 479 -27.27 -13.40 -0.45
N PRO A 480 -26.35 -14.28 -0.90
CA PRO A 480 -26.17 -14.54 -2.33
C PRO A 480 -27.41 -15.17 -2.96
N ALA A 481 -28.15 -15.98 -2.20
CA ALA A 481 -29.40 -16.57 -2.65
C ALA A 481 -30.49 -15.51 -2.81
N VAL A 482 -30.68 -14.64 -1.81
CA VAL A 482 -31.63 -13.51 -1.89
C VAL A 482 -31.29 -12.58 -3.05
N MET A 483 -30.03 -12.14 -3.15
CA MET A 483 -29.58 -11.25 -4.22
C MET A 483 -29.76 -11.88 -5.60
N SER A 484 -29.54 -13.19 -5.75
CA SER A 484 -29.79 -13.91 -7.00
C SER A 484 -31.27 -13.94 -7.37
N LEU A 485 -32.17 -14.11 -6.40
CA LEU A 485 -33.62 -14.10 -6.65
C LEU A 485 -34.12 -12.68 -6.98
N LEU A 486 -33.60 -11.66 -6.30
CA LEU A 486 -33.88 -10.26 -6.64
C LEU A 486 -33.40 -9.92 -8.05
N GLU A 487 -32.24 -10.44 -8.47
CA GLU A 487 -31.75 -10.21 -9.84
C GLU A 487 -32.62 -10.91 -10.89
N GLN A 488 -33.12 -12.12 -10.61
CA GLN A 488 -34.10 -12.78 -11.48
C GLN A 488 -35.38 -11.95 -11.63
N ALA A 489 -35.87 -11.38 -10.53
CA ALA A 489 -37.02 -10.48 -10.56
C ALA A 489 -36.73 -9.20 -11.38
N ARG A 490 -35.53 -8.64 -11.32
CA ARG A 490 -35.11 -7.49 -12.15
C ARG A 490 -35.02 -7.83 -13.63
N GLU A 491 -34.42 -8.97 -13.97
CA GLU A 491 -34.29 -9.44 -15.37
C GLU A 491 -35.67 -9.62 -16.02
N GLN A 492 -36.65 -10.10 -15.25
CA GLN A 492 -38.04 -10.25 -15.66
C GLN A 492 -38.86 -8.95 -15.54
N LYS A 493 -38.20 -7.83 -15.17
CA LYS A 493 -38.80 -6.49 -15.02
C LYS A 493 -39.92 -6.40 -13.99
N GLN A 494 -39.92 -7.31 -13.01
CA GLN A 494 -40.89 -7.32 -11.91
C GLN A 494 -40.58 -6.22 -10.88
N ILE A 495 -39.29 -5.95 -10.64
CA ILE A 495 -38.83 -4.90 -9.73
C ILE A 495 -37.76 -4.04 -10.40
N ARG A 496 -37.66 -2.77 -9.97
CA ARG A 496 -36.55 -1.85 -10.29
C ARG A 496 -35.60 -1.72 -9.11
N SER A 497 -36.15 -1.59 -7.91
CA SER A 497 -35.40 -1.49 -6.65
C SER A 497 -35.57 -2.75 -5.80
N SER A 498 -34.56 -3.14 -5.01
CA SER A 498 -34.71 -4.23 -4.03
C SER A 498 -35.81 -3.94 -3.00
N LEU A 499 -36.08 -2.66 -2.73
CA LEU A 499 -37.14 -2.23 -1.80
C LEU A 499 -38.54 -2.58 -2.30
N GLU A 500 -38.75 -2.88 -3.59
CA GLU A 500 -40.06 -3.27 -4.12
C GLU A 500 -40.40 -4.74 -3.84
N ALA A 501 -39.52 -5.46 -3.15
CA ALA A 501 -39.70 -6.86 -2.78
C ALA A 501 -39.78 -7.04 -1.25
N GLU A 502 -40.49 -8.09 -0.86
CA GLU A 502 -40.49 -8.69 0.47
C GLU A 502 -39.87 -10.10 0.39
N VAL A 503 -39.25 -10.53 1.48
CA VAL A 503 -38.52 -11.81 1.55
C VAL A 503 -39.04 -12.63 2.72
N ASP A 504 -39.53 -13.83 2.45
CA ASP A 504 -39.84 -14.79 3.51
C ASP A 504 -38.71 -15.80 3.67
N VAL A 505 -38.28 -15.98 4.91
CA VAL A 505 -37.38 -17.05 5.32
C VAL A 505 -38.23 -18.16 5.92
N ILE A 506 -38.41 -19.23 5.17
CA ILE A 506 -39.21 -20.38 5.55
C ILE A 506 -38.31 -21.38 6.27
N LEU A 507 -38.61 -21.59 7.55
CA LEU A 507 -37.93 -22.55 8.41
C LEU A 507 -38.66 -23.90 8.39
N PRO A 508 -37.91 -25.02 8.41
CA PRO A 508 -38.49 -26.35 8.55
C PRO A 508 -39.07 -26.51 9.97
N GLU A 509 -40.16 -27.27 10.12
CA GLU A 509 -40.79 -27.53 11.42
C GLU A 509 -39.77 -28.06 12.43
N VAL A 510 -39.53 -27.30 13.49
CA VAL A 510 -38.76 -27.76 14.66
C VAL A 510 -39.77 -28.40 15.62
N PRO A 511 -39.58 -29.67 16.05
CA PRO A 511 -40.50 -30.30 17.00
C PRO A 511 -40.58 -29.46 18.28
N ASP A 512 -41.81 -29.11 18.71
CA ASP A 512 -42.06 -28.36 19.95
C ASP A 512 -41.32 -29.00 21.14
N VAL A 513 -40.30 -28.31 21.65
CA VAL A 513 -39.74 -28.62 22.98
C VAL A 513 -40.48 -27.74 23.97
N ALA A 514 -41.36 -28.36 24.77
CA ALA A 514 -42.14 -27.67 25.79
C ALA A 514 -41.23 -26.85 26.73
N PRO A 515 -41.63 -25.63 27.13
CA PRO A 515 -40.84 -24.72 27.96
C PRO A 515 -40.51 -25.25 29.37
N ASP A 516 -41.08 -26.40 29.76
CA ASP A 516 -41.00 -26.93 31.13
C ASP A 516 -39.97 -28.08 31.28
N ALA A 517 -39.26 -28.46 30.22
CA ALA A 517 -38.21 -29.48 30.29
C ALA A 517 -36.85 -28.86 30.67
N GLN A 518 -36.73 -28.47 31.93
CA GLN A 518 -35.46 -28.17 32.56
C GLN A 518 -34.57 -29.43 32.53
N GLU A 519 -33.48 -29.34 31.77
CA GLU A 519 -32.28 -30.18 31.83
C GLU A 519 -32.41 -31.67 31.42
N ALA A 520 -31.50 -32.05 30.50
CA ALA A 520 -31.09 -33.40 30.12
C ALA A 520 -31.99 -34.20 29.15
N THR A 521 -31.88 -33.90 27.84
CA THR A 521 -31.68 -34.87 26.72
C THR A 521 -32.02 -34.30 25.32
N THR A 522 -31.98 -32.99 25.05
CA THR A 522 -31.96 -32.51 23.66
C THR A 522 -30.60 -32.80 23.02
N SER A 523 -30.61 -33.44 21.85
CA SER A 523 -29.38 -33.72 21.10
C SER A 523 -28.63 -32.41 20.80
N LEU A 524 -27.31 -32.48 20.65
CA LEU A 524 -26.50 -31.30 20.28
C LEU A 524 -27.01 -30.68 18.96
N GLU A 525 -27.61 -31.50 18.09
CA GLU A 525 -28.19 -31.13 16.80
C GLU A 525 -29.46 -30.28 16.96
N ASP A 526 -30.40 -30.69 17.81
CA ASP A 526 -31.64 -29.96 18.06
C ASP A 526 -31.32 -28.57 18.63
N ASN A 527 -30.36 -28.49 19.55
CA ASN A 527 -29.91 -27.22 20.12
C ASN A 527 -29.29 -26.27 19.08
N ARG A 528 -28.66 -26.77 18.01
CA ARG A 528 -28.09 -25.93 16.94
C ARG A 528 -29.16 -25.43 15.97
N LYS A 529 -30.10 -26.28 15.57
CA LYS A 529 -31.22 -25.92 14.70
C LYS A 529 -32.13 -24.88 15.36
N THR A 530 -32.47 -25.10 16.64
CA THR A 530 -33.27 -24.15 17.42
C THR A 530 -32.56 -22.80 17.57
N ARG A 531 -31.23 -22.77 17.76
CA ARG A 531 -30.46 -21.52 17.80
C ARG A 531 -30.49 -20.74 16.47
N LEU A 532 -30.40 -21.44 15.33
CA LEU A 532 -30.46 -20.79 14.01
C LEU A 532 -31.86 -20.23 13.72
N ALA A 533 -32.90 -21.02 14.02
CA ALA A 533 -34.28 -20.57 13.91
C ALA A 533 -34.54 -19.33 14.79
N GLN A 534 -34.09 -19.37 16.05
CA GLN A 534 -34.19 -18.24 16.97
C GLN A 534 -33.42 -17.01 16.44
N PHE A 535 -32.22 -17.20 15.90
CA PHE A 535 -31.43 -16.12 15.31
C PHE A 535 -32.19 -15.37 14.20
N PHE A 536 -32.82 -16.09 13.27
CA PHE A 536 -33.62 -15.46 12.21
C PHE A 536 -34.81 -14.67 12.80
N ARG A 537 -35.53 -15.26 13.75
CA ARG A 537 -36.68 -14.60 14.41
C ARG A 537 -36.27 -13.36 15.20
N ASP A 538 -35.14 -13.40 15.89
CA ASP A 538 -34.65 -12.27 16.71
C ASP A 538 -34.14 -11.09 15.85
N HIS A 539 -33.83 -11.31 14.57
CA HIS A 539 -33.14 -10.34 13.72
C HIS A 539 -33.89 -9.98 12.42
N GLU A 540 -35.21 -10.20 12.32
CA GLU A 540 -35.99 -9.90 11.10
C GLU A 540 -35.79 -8.47 10.56
N GLU A 541 -35.85 -7.47 11.45
CA GLU A 541 -35.69 -6.07 11.07
C GLU A 541 -34.27 -5.79 10.55
N PHE A 542 -33.26 -6.32 11.24
CA PHE A 542 -31.87 -6.21 10.81
C PHE A 542 -31.64 -6.88 9.44
N ILE A 543 -32.20 -8.08 9.22
CA ILE A 543 -32.06 -8.83 7.98
C ILE A 543 -32.74 -8.09 6.82
N SER A 544 -33.86 -7.41 7.08
CA SER A 544 -34.53 -6.53 6.11
C SER A 544 -33.61 -5.40 5.65
N LYS A 545 -33.00 -4.68 6.61
CA LYS A 545 -32.01 -3.62 6.35
C LYS A 545 -30.79 -4.19 5.62
N HIS A 546 -30.35 -5.38 6.00
CA HIS A 546 -29.22 -6.07 5.38
C HIS A 546 -29.47 -6.34 3.89
N PHE A 547 -30.59 -6.94 3.52
CA PHE A 547 -30.92 -7.24 2.11
C PHE A 547 -31.39 -6.01 1.32
N ILE A 548 -31.65 -4.89 1.99
CA ILE A 548 -32.17 -3.65 1.39
C ILE A 548 -33.54 -3.94 0.72
N VAL A 549 -34.38 -4.70 1.43
CA VAL A 549 -35.75 -5.05 1.03
C VAL A 549 -36.74 -4.39 1.99
N SER A 550 -38.02 -4.30 1.60
CA SER A 550 -38.99 -3.60 2.45
C SER A 550 -39.35 -4.34 3.73
N ARG A 551 -39.38 -5.68 3.67
CA ARG A 551 -39.64 -6.52 4.83
C ARG A 551 -39.04 -7.91 4.65
N VAL A 552 -38.61 -8.48 5.76
CA VAL A 552 -38.30 -9.89 5.91
C VAL A 552 -39.26 -10.48 6.93
N THR A 553 -39.86 -11.63 6.61
CA THR A 553 -40.73 -12.37 7.53
C THR A 553 -40.15 -13.76 7.72
N VAL A 554 -40.02 -14.21 8.97
CA VAL A 554 -39.60 -15.58 9.26
C VAL A 554 -40.85 -16.39 9.58
N MET A 555 -41.06 -17.47 8.83
CA MET A 555 -42.26 -18.29 8.97
C MET A 555 -41.92 -19.78 8.94
N ASP A 556 -42.76 -20.57 9.60
CA ASP A 556 -42.67 -22.03 9.56
C ASP A 556 -43.32 -22.56 8.28
N GLU A 557 -42.84 -23.70 7.77
CA GLU A 557 -43.30 -24.30 6.51
C GLU A 557 -44.83 -24.48 6.44
N GLY A 558 -45.49 -24.76 7.57
CA GLY A 558 -46.96 -24.87 7.68
C GLY A 558 -47.72 -23.53 7.69
N SER A 559 -47.05 -22.38 7.74
CA SER A 559 -47.65 -21.04 7.89
C SER A 559 -47.79 -20.27 6.57
N LEU A 560 -47.54 -20.92 5.43
CA LEU A 560 -47.75 -20.33 4.11
C LEU A 560 -49.25 -20.08 3.89
N GLY A 561 -49.69 -18.83 4.06
CA GLY A 561 -51.09 -18.42 3.89
C GLY A 561 -51.65 -18.68 2.49
N THR A 562 -52.96 -18.45 2.30
CA THR A 562 -53.67 -18.68 1.02
C THR A 562 -53.54 -17.55 0.01
N ALA A 563 -52.86 -16.45 0.36
CA ALA A 563 -52.64 -15.33 -0.54
C ALA A 563 -51.68 -15.73 -1.68
N SER A 564 -52.04 -15.41 -2.93
CA SER A 564 -51.22 -15.65 -4.12
C SER A 564 -50.67 -14.32 -4.63
N PRO A 565 -49.40 -13.97 -4.32
CA PRO A 565 -48.73 -12.80 -4.87
C PRO A 565 -48.71 -12.81 -6.41
N GLU A 566 -48.57 -11.62 -7.02
CA GLU A 566 -48.51 -11.45 -8.48
C GLU A 566 -47.34 -12.25 -9.10
N TRP A 567 -46.20 -12.28 -8.42
CA TRP A 567 -45.05 -13.10 -8.81
C TRP A 567 -44.36 -13.65 -7.56
N ILE A 568 -43.73 -14.82 -7.70
CA ILE A 568 -43.01 -15.50 -6.62
C ILE A 568 -41.77 -16.17 -7.20
N TYR A 569 -40.64 -15.99 -6.53
CA TYR A 569 -39.44 -16.81 -6.77
C TYR A 569 -39.02 -17.50 -5.47
N ILE A 570 -38.71 -18.79 -5.56
CA ILE A 570 -38.36 -19.61 -4.39
C ILE A 570 -37.02 -20.30 -4.64
N ARG A 571 -36.18 -20.35 -3.60
CA ARG A 571 -34.95 -21.13 -3.59
C ARG A 571 -34.75 -21.80 -2.24
N SER A 572 -34.58 -23.11 -2.25
CA SER A 572 -34.13 -23.87 -1.07
C SER A 572 -32.62 -23.78 -0.91
N LEU A 573 -32.17 -23.73 0.35
CA LEU A 573 -30.76 -23.63 0.74
C LEU A 573 -30.48 -24.59 1.89
N SER A 574 -29.33 -25.24 1.85
CA SER A 574 -28.85 -26.11 2.91
C SER A 574 -27.71 -25.42 3.66
N ILE A 575 -27.99 -24.86 4.83
CA ILE A 575 -26.99 -24.18 5.67
C ILE A 575 -26.23 -25.22 6.48
N ILE A 576 -24.91 -25.25 6.40
CA ILE A 576 -24.11 -26.22 7.15
C ILE A 576 -23.79 -25.67 8.55
N LEU A 577 -24.09 -26.46 9.59
CA LEU A 577 -23.96 -26.04 11.00
C LEU A 577 -22.55 -26.36 11.55
N GLY A 578 -21.72 -25.35 11.78
CA GLY A 578 -20.39 -25.47 12.39
C GLY A 578 -20.36 -25.18 13.91
N GLU A 579 -19.19 -25.36 14.55
CA GLU A 579 -18.93 -24.81 15.89
C GLU A 579 -18.82 -23.28 15.80
N GLY A 580 -19.94 -22.60 16.09
CA GLY A 580 -20.15 -21.21 15.69
C GLY A 580 -20.57 -21.16 14.23
N PHE A 581 -21.42 -20.20 13.86
CA PHE A 581 -21.94 -20.05 12.50
C PHE A 581 -20.84 -19.74 11.43
N SER A 582 -19.55 -19.72 11.81
CA SER A 582 -18.45 -19.09 11.07
C SER A 582 -17.46 -20.00 10.34
N LYS A 583 -17.63 -21.32 10.31
CA LYS A 583 -16.74 -22.20 9.52
C LYS A 583 -17.48 -22.91 8.40
N PRO A 584 -17.07 -22.71 7.13
CA PRO A 584 -17.58 -23.53 6.03
C PRO A 584 -17.16 -24.99 6.23
N ALA A 585 -18.09 -25.90 5.97
CA ALA A 585 -17.94 -27.35 6.15
C ALA A 585 -16.79 -27.98 5.35
N SER A 586 -16.22 -27.27 4.39
CA SER A 586 -15.07 -27.74 3.62
C SER A 586 -13.81 -27.99 4.47
N ALA A 587 -13.78 -27.51 5.73
CA ALA A 587 -12.63 -27.65 6.64
C ALA A 587 -12.80 -28.71 7.75
N LEU A 588 -14.02 -29.17 8.05
CA LEU A 588 -14.30 -30.20 9.05
C LEU A 588 -15.33 -31.15 8.46
N GLY A 589 -15.05 -32.46 8.42
CA GLY A 589 -15.88 -33.49 7.80
C GLY A 589 -17.27 -33.74 8.42
N SER A 590 -17.94 -32.73 9.00
CA SER A 590 -19.33 -32.81 9.46
C SER A 590 -20.30 -32.55 8.29
N LYS A 591 -21.25 -33.48 8.09
CA LYS A 591 -22.27 -33.47 7.02
C LYS A 591 -23.66 -32.99 7.49
N GLU A 592 -23.73 -32.13 8.50
CA GLU A 592 -25.01 -31.70 9.08
C GLU A 592 -25.50 -30.40 8.41
N SER A 593 -26.60 -30.48 7.65
CA SER A 593 -27.26 -29.33 7.02
C SER A 593 -28.60 -29.00 7.67
N TYR A 594 -28.96 -27.72 7.63
CA TYR A 594 -30.26 -27.19 7.98
C TYR A 594 -30.88 -26.54 6.74
N ASP A 595 -31.96 -27.14 6.25
CA ASP A 595 -32.57 -26.74 5.00
C ASP A 595 -33.61 -25.64 5.26
N ILE A 596 -33.38 -24.46 4.68
CA ILE A 596 -34.33 -23.34 4.69
C ILE A 596 -34.82 -23.07 3.26
N ALA A 597 -35.98 -22.46 3.11
CA ALA A 597 -36.42 -21.93 1.82
C ALA A 597 -36.56 -20.41 1.87
N ILE A 598 -36.04 -19.74 0.83
CA ILE A 598 -36.20 -18.30 0.66
C ILE A 598 -37.26 -18.09 -0.41
N ARG A 599 -38.30 -17.32 -0.07
CA ARG A 599 -39.35 -16.89 -0.99
C ARG A 599 -39.27 -15.38 -1.15
N ILE A 600 -39.26 -14.88 -2.38
CA ILE A 600 -39.34 -13.45 -2.67
C ILE A 600 -40.62 -13.17 -3.45
N HIS A 601 -41.34 -12.13 -3.06
CA HIS A 601 -42.58 -11.69 -3.67
C HIS A 601 -42.68 -10.15 -3.66
N PRO A 602 -43.61 -9.54 -4.42
CA PRO A 602 -43.74 -8.09 -4.42
C PRO A 602 -44.16 -7.57 -3.04
N ALA A 603 -43.68 -6.38 -2.70
CA ALA A 603 -44.07 -5.71 -1.49
C ALA A 603 -45.57 -5.35 -1.52
N THR A 604 -46.24 -5.61 -0.40
CA THR A 604 -47.70 -5.51 -0.28
C THR A 604 -48.18 -4.13 0.12
N ARG A 605 -47.25 -3.29 0.58
CA ARG A 605 -47.49 -1.97 1.17
C ARG A 605 -47.03 -0.85 0.24
N GLU A 606 -47.42 0.37 0.55
CA GLU A 606 -47.07 1.53 -0.28
C GLU A 606 -45.76 2.20 0.16
N LYS A 607 -45.15 2.93 -0.78
CA LYS A 607 -43.83 3.55 -0.62
C LYS A 607 -43.87 4.76 0.31
N CYS A 608 -43.04 4.77 1.35
CA CYS A 608 -42.80 5.97 2.16
C CYS A 608 -42.02 7.04 1.38
N PRO A 609 -42.46 8.32 1.31
CA PRO A 609 -41.74 9.36 0.57
C PRO A 609 -40.39 9.74 1.21
N TRP A 610 -40.19 9.47 2.50
CA TRP A 610 -38.96 9.80 3.23
C TRP A 610 -37.89 8.71 3.13
N CYS A 611 -38.16 7.50 3.64
CA CYS A 611 -37.19 6.40 3.65
C CYS A 611 -37.27 5.47 2.44
N TRP A 612 -38.28 5.64 1.58
CA TRP A 612 -38.51 4.87 0.36
C TRP A 612 -38.76 3.36 0.55
N THR A 613 -38.90 2.89 1.78
CA THR A 613 -39.37 1.53 2.09
C THR A 613 -40.89 1.45 1.87
N LEU A 614 -41.36 0.31 1.38
CA LEU A 614 -42.77 0.02 1.14
C LEU A 614 -43.38 -0.54 2.42
N THR A 615 -43.79 0.35 3.33
CA THR A 615 -44.28 -0.02 4.66
C THR A 615 -45.59 0.68 5.05
N LYS A 616 -46.16 1.51 4.16
CA LYS A 616 -47.42 2.23 4.41
C LYS A 616 -48.65 1.33 4.25
N GLU A 617 -49.68 1.60 5.05
CA GLU A 617 -51.00 0.95 4.94
C GLU A 617 -52.03 1.76 4.14
N ALA A 618 -51.80 3.07 3.90
CA ALA A 618 -52.64 3.97 3.09
C ALA A 618 -51.82 5.12 2.46
N GLU A 619 -52.39 5.77 1.44
CA GLU A 619 -51.73 6.70 0.49
C GLU A 619 -51.09 7.95 1.15
N ASP A 620 -51.68 8.48 2.24
CA ASP A 620 -51.41 9.88 2.66
C ASP A 620 -50.62 10.12 3.96
N ILE A 621 -49.90 9.15 4.54
CA ILE A 621 -49.06 9.41 5.74
C ILE A 621 -47.65 8.81 5.58
N LEU A 622 -46.62 9.46 6.15
CA LEU A 622 -45.30 8.87 6.38
C LEU A 622 -45.41 7.51 7.08
N CYS A 623 -44.45 6.60 6.88
CA CYS A 623 -44.43 5.40 7.72
C CYS A 623 -44.24 5.79 9.20
N GLN A 624 -44.77 4.98 10.13
CA GLN A 624 -44.73 5.28 11.58
C GLN A 624 -43.34 5.76 12.03
N ARG A 625 -42.28 5.03 11.64
CA ARG A 625 -40.88 5.37 11.93
C ARG A 625 -40.48 6.79 11.48
N CYS A 626 -40.93 7.22 10.30
CA CYS A 626 -40.63 8.56 9.79
C CYS A 626 -41.58 9.63 10.34
N ALA A 627 -42.81 9.25 10.71
CA ALA A 627 -43.75 10.16 11.37
C ALA A 627 -43.26 10.51 12.79
N ASP A 628 -42.88 9.51 13.58
CA ASP A 628 -42.35 9.67 14.94
C ASP A 628 -41.15 10.63 14.98
N LYS A 629 -40.34 10.65 13.91
CA LYS A 629 -39.22 11.58 13.73
C LYS A 629 -39.67 13.04 13.59
N LEU A 630 -40.66 13.33 12.74
CA LEU A 630 -41.10 14.72 12.52
C LEU A 630 -41.75 15.30 13.79
N PHE A 631 -42.41 14.46 14.58
CA PHE A 631 -42.98 14.86 15.87
C PHE A 631 -41.92 15.20 16.93
N ASP A 632 -40.71 14.62 16.85
CA ASP A 632 -39.61 14.91 17.78
C ASP A 632 -38.77 16.15 17.37
N GLU A 633 -38.70 16.49 16.07
CA GLU A 633 -37.92 17.64 15.56
C GLU A 633 -38.71 18.97 15.56
N GLU A 634 -40.05 18.97 15.49
CA GLU A 634 -40.88 20.20 15.50
C GLU A 634 -41.80 20.31 16.74
N MET A 635 -41.66 21.42 17.47
CA MET A 635 -42.48 21.77 18.63
C MET A 635 -43.98 21.78 18.31
N GLY A 636 -44.76 20.98 19.07
CA GLY A 636 -46.12 21.29 19.51
C GLY A 636 -47.23 21.26 18.45
N GLU A 637 -48.36 20.61 18.81
CA GLU A 637 -49.66 20.57 18.14
C GLU A 637 -49.93 21.72 17.13
N ALA A 638 -49.53 21.53 15.88
CA ALA A 638 -50.03 22.31 14.75
C ALA A 638 -50.49 21.34 13.66
N GLN A 639 -51.68 21.59 13.11
CA GLN A 639 -52.31 20.75 12.10
C GLN A 639 -51.45 20.70 10.83
N TRP A 640 -50.95 19.50 10.51
CA TRP A 640 -50.27 19.21 9.26
C TRP A 640 -51.30 19.01 8.14
N ASP A 641 -51.13 19.67 7.00
CA ASP A 641 -51.81 19.34 5.73
C ASP A 641 -50.84 18.65 4.74
N GLU A 642 -51.41 17.90 3.79
CA GLU A 642 -50.68 17.07 2.81
C GLU A 642 -49.67 17.88 1.97
N GLU A 643 -50.02 19.12 1.63
CA GLU A 643 -49.20 19.98 0.77
C GLU A 643 -47.95 20.50 1.52
N THR A 644 -48.06 20.70 2.84
CA THR A 644 -46.95 21.14 3.70
C THR A 644 -45.96 19.99 3.98
N ALA A 645 -46.44 18.75 4.16
CA ALA A 645 -45.59 17.58 4.39
C ALA A 645 -44.76 17.19 3.15
N GLU A 646 -45.34 17.26 1.96
CA GLU A 646 -44.65 16.96 0.70
C GLU A 646 -43.61 18.03 0.30
N ARG A 647 -43.83 19.29 0.72
CA ARG A 647 -42.92 20.41 0.49
C ARG A 647 -41.77 20.41 1.49
N CYS A 648 -42.04 20.26 2.79
CA CYS A 648 -41.00 20.15 3.82
C CYS A 648 -40.12 18.90 3.63
N GLY A 649 -40.66 17.76 3.22
CA GLY A 649 -39.88 16.54 2.98
C GLY A 649 -38.86 16.66 1.84
N ARG A 650 -39.25 17.34 0.75
CA ARG A 650 -38.35 17.62 -0.39
C ARG A 650 -37.37 18.75 -0.09
N GLU A 651 -37.82 19.81 0.56
CA GLU A 651 -36.98 20.96 0.92
C GLU A 651 -36.00 20.64 2.03
N GLU A 652 -36.33 19.80 3.01
CA GLU A 652 -35.44 19.43 4.11
C GLU A 652 -34.47 18.31 3.74
N TRP A 653 -34.87 17.34 2.91
CA TRP A 653 -33.92 16.41 2.30
C TRP A 653 -32.98 17.15 1.35
N ALA A 654 -33.49 18.07 0.51
CA ALA A 654 -32.65 18.92 -0.32
C ALA A 654 -31.80 19.84 0.54
N ARG A 655 -32.28 20.37 1.66
CA ARG A 655 -31.51 21.21 2.59
C ARG A 655 -30.45 20.40 3.31
N ARG A 656 -30.71 19.19 3.83
CA ARG A 656 -29.69 18.32 4.44
C ARG A 656 -28.71 17.78 3.41
N PHE A 657 -29.17 17.44 2.20
CA PHE A 657 -28.32 17.03 1.09
C PHE A 657 -27.47 18.21 0.60
N VAL A 658 -28.02 19.41 0.49
CA VAL A 658 -27.32 20.65 0.12
C VAL A 658 -26.46 21.16 1.27
N GLU A 659 -26.83 21.01 2.54
CA GLU A 659 -26.00 21.36 3.70
C GLU A 659 -24.87 20.35 3.85
N ASN A 660 -25.11 19.05 3.69
CA ASN A 660 -24.05 18.06 3.63
C ASN A 660 -23.19 18.27 2.39
N MET A 661 -23.75 18.53 1.21
CA MET A 661 -22.99 18.81 0.00
C MET A 661 -22.29 20.17 0.02
N ALA A 662 -22.81 21.17 0.72
CA ALA A 662 -22.22 22.49 0.94
C ALA A 662 -21.16 22.44 2.04
N ARG A 663 -21.34 21.62 3.09
CA ARG A 663 -20.31 21.26 4.07
C ARG A 663 -19.19 20.54 3.37
N ILE A 664 -19.50 19.49 2.62
CA ILE A 664 -18.55 18.73 1.83
C ILE A 664 -17.89 19.62 0.74
N ALA A 665 -18.63 20.56 0.14
CA ALA A 665 -18.09 21.54 -0.81
C ALA A 665 -17.18 22.56 -0.11
N ALA A 666 -17.54 23.03 1.09
CA ALA A 666 -16.72 23.89 1.94
C ALA A 666 -15.44 23.19 2.39
N TYR A 667 -15.49 21.87 2.65
CA TYR A 667 -14.32 21.02 2.89
C TYR A 667 -13.43 20.89 1.64
N THR A 668 -14.01 20.82 0.43
CA THR A 668 -13.23 20.81 -0.84
C THR A 668 -12.81 22.19 -1.37
N ARG A 669 -13.33 23.29 -0.81
CA ARG A 669 -13.05 24.67 -1.26
C ARG A 669 -11.89 25.34 -0.52
N ARG A 670 -11.23 24.68 0.44
CA ARG A 670 -9.96 25.18 0.97
C ARG A 670 -8.88 24.99 -0.10
N PRO A 671 -8.30 26.06 -0.67
CA PRO A 671 -7.32 25.93 -1.73
C PRO A 671 -6.11 25.15 -1.23
N CYS A 672 -5.70 24.16 -2.02
CA CYS A 672 -4.40 23.53 -1.97
C CYS A 672 -3.33 24.56 -2.40
N THR A 673 -3.12 25.63 -1.64
CA THR A 673 -2.10 26.66 -1.93
C THR A 673 -1.66 27.37 -0.64
N SER A 674 -0.83 26.74 0.17
CA SER A 674 0.06 27.50 1.07
C SER A 674 1.42 26.86 1.34
N ILE A 675 1.81 25.85 0.55
CA ILE A 675 3.22 25.45 0.44
C ILE A 675 3.51 25.36 -1.07
N LEU A 676 4.17 26.39 -1.59
CA LEU A 676 4.61 26.57 -2.98
C LEU A 676 3.53 27.06 -3.98
N THR A 677 3.23 28.37 -3.96
CA THR A 677 3.37 29.29 -5.11
C THR A 677 2.72 30.63 -4.78
N SER A 678 3.51 31.69 -4.88
CA SER A 678 3.03 33.06 -5.00
C SER A 678 2.42 33.25 -6.38
N GLU A 679 1.09 33.29 -6.51
CA GLU A 679 0.39 34.12 -7.50
C GLU A 679 -1.14 34.00 -7.30
N ARG A 680 -1.78 35.16 -7.09
CA ARG A 680 -3.22 35.31 -6.90
C ARG A 680 -3.96 35.00 -8.21
N PHE A 681 -4.94 34.10 -8.17
CA PHE A 681 -6.00 34.05 -9.18
C PHE A 681 -7.33 34.43 -8.53
N THR A 682 -7.89 35.56 -8.97
CA THR A 682 -9.27 35.99 -8.72
C THR A 682 -10.19 35.30 -9.74
N TRP A 683 -11.25 34.63 -9.27
CA TRP A 683 -12.38 34.24 -10.12
C TRP A 683 -13.58 35.13 -9.81
N ARG A 684 -14.20 35.66 -10.86
CA ARG A 684 -15.43 36.46 -10.81
C ARG A 684 -16.63 35.54 -10.56
N GLU A 685 -17.44 35.94 -9.59
CA GLU A 685 -18.85 35.57 -9.47
C GLU A 685 -19.59 36.19 -10.66
N ASP A 686 -20.09 35.38 -11.58
CA ASP A 686 -21.17 35.69 -12.53
C ASP A 686 -21.35 34.43 -13.39
N ASP A 687 -22.26 33.55 -12.96
CA ASP A 687 -23.10 32.69 -13.82
C ASP A 687 -24.00 31.84 -12.89
N GLU A 688 -25.29 32.18 -12.90
CA GLU A 688 -26.41 31.62 -12.12
C GLU A 688 -26.71 30.15 -12.37
#